data_AF-A0AAC9I8V1-F1
#
_entry.id   AF-A0AAC9I8V1-F1
#
_cell.length_a   1.000
_cell.length_b   1.000
_cell.length_c   1.000
_cell.angle_alpha   90.00
_cell.angle_beta   90.00
_cell.angle_gamma   90.00
#
_symmetry.space_group_name_H-M   'P 1'
#
loop_
_entity.id
_entity.type
_entity.pdbx_description
1 polymer ?
#
loop_
_entity_poly.entity_id
_entity_poly.type
_entity_poly.pdbx_seq_one_letter_code
_entity_poly.pdbx_strand_id
1 'polypeptide(L)'
;MCRNYTYGQVPVQQFWMLNRSTVSDTLVWDVGPWNRQINNGSGTLLVTNPVWTANKGNTNTKWNVCKNAVFGGNLGTGAAGTVTLGAAVNSVKSISFFPAASGNFTINSQSITTTCATDLPVFVSAGLQPTIASILTGTNSLIKNGAGALVLTGTNTYSGITNINGGILQIGAGGSAGSIPSASQVNIANNAILFWDIINGSQVLPNPISGAGSVQVKVAGNMSNTGGGDGTLSQITNTTNNYTGGTNILGGFVRANNAYLGTGTVSLQGGGLCGTGTSMTWSSNPINVPTGSTGYLRSFSNVTTTFATPISGIGTLQLADSGAIILTGNNPFNGNIIMSGNGDFSINGTGTLGSGNFYGNIDNPSGRTLSWNGTVSQTFNGIISSTNGNFWFNSGNTTLAGGANVPGSNWYLNTPTTGGIVTQNITGGTYLFNSYQIFQNNVNNNNLTLNISGGNLTFTTLGMGGSTAGGASNNKNTLNLTGGTVNVTGTFFPYKWATNYVNIANATMIANTYHVGWVDTGPICYITINSGGLFGFNNLQVEGWRNNYIYLNGGTLRPCNIPATTFVSFTVQSNGGTIDNNGSNISIAQVVTGSGGLTFVGSGTTTISGSNAYSGGTTISGGTLTASNVNAFGTGVIIVKAGATLNKNGFAISNTVINNGGTINP
;
A
#
# COMPACT_ATOMS: atom_id res chain seq x y z
N MET A 1 20.68 66.34 25.98
CA MET A 1 19.90 65.09 26.14
C MET A 1 19.88 64.35 24.80
N CYS A 2 20.80 63.40 24.60
CA CYS A 2 20.76 62.48 23.46
C CYS A 2 20.01 61.22 23.90
N ARG A 3 18.84 60.95 23.32
CA ARG A 3 18.22 59.62 23.41
C ARG A 3 18.62 58.82 22.16
N ASN A 4 19.53 57.87 22.37
CA ASN A 4 19.77 56.78 21.43
C ASN A 4 18.55 55.84 21.48
N TYR A 5 17.85 55.71 20.34
CA TYR A 5 16.93 54.60 20.11
C TYR A 5 17.64 53.55 19.25
N THR A 6 18.14 52.51 19.89
CA THR A 6 18.50 51.24 19.25
C THR A 6 17.22 50.48 18.91
N TYR A 7 16.69 50.68 17.71
CA TYR A 7 15.84 49.67 17.06
C TYR A 7 16.75 48.78 16.22
N GLY A 8 16.70 47.47 16.45
CA GLY A 8 17.30 46.49 15.54
C GLY A 8 16.69 46.68 14.15
N GLN A 9 17.50 47.14 13.21
CA GLN A 9 17.04 47.52 11.88
C GLN A 9 16.96 46.29 10.97
N VAL A 10 15.78 46.07 10.41
CA VAL A 10 15.48 44.99 9.45
C VAL A 10 16.24 45.23 8.13
N PRO A 11 16.57 44.18 7.35
CA PRO A 11 17.37 44.29 6.12
C PRO A 11 16.87 45.32 5.09
N VAL A 12 15.58 45.68 5.12
CA VAL A 12 14.98 46.71 4.26
C VAL A 12 15.56 48.10 4.54
N GLN A 13 15.93 48.42 5.79
CA GLN A 13 16.59 49.69 6.11
C GLN A 13 18.03 49.75 5.56
N GLN A 14 18.71 48.60 5.40
CA GLN A 14 20.01 48.55 4.72
C GLN A 14 19.91 48.88 3.22
N PHE A 15 18.84 48.50 2.52
CA PHE A 15 18.62 48.89 1.12
C PHE A 15 18.52 50.42 0.94
N TRP A 16 17.88 51.09 1.90
CA TRP A 16 17.74 52.55 1.89
C TRP A 16 18.93 53.31 2.51
N MET A 17 19.79 52.64 3.29
CA MET A 17 21.01 53.24 3.87
C MET A 17 22.25 53.09 2.98
N LEU A 18 22.37 52.00 2.21
CA LEU A 18 23.41 51.85 1.18
C LEU A 18 23.14 52.72 -0.06
N ASN A 19 21.87 53.02 -0.37
CA ASN A 19 21.49 53.98 -1.42
C ASN A 19 21.26 55.39 -0.88
N ARG A 20 22.27 55.95 -0.20
CA ARG A 20 22.41 57.42 0.00
C ARG A 20 23.03 58.13 -1.21
N SER A 21 22.98 57.50 -2.38
CA SER A 21 23.29 58.14 -3.67
C SER A 21 21.99 58.64 -4.31
N THR A 22 22.09 59.75 -5.05
CA THR A 22 21.07 60.28 -5.96
C THR A 22 20.79 59.31 -7.11
N VAL A 23 20.35 58.08 -6.83
CA VAL A 23 20.19 57.04 -7.86
C VAL A 23 19.01 57.42 -8.74
N SER A 24 19.32 58.11 -9.83
CA SER A 24 18.37 58.54 -10.86
C SER A 24 17.62 57.37 -11.49
N ASP A 25 18.06 56.13 -11.27
CA ASP A 25 17.64 54.91 -11.95
C ASP A 25 16.50 54.13 -11.30
N THR A 26 15.98 54.54 -10.13
CA THR A 26 14.93 53.78 -9.41
C THR A 26 13.68 54.62 -9.18
N LEU A 27 12.52 54.03 -9.47
CA LEU A 27 11.21 54.62 -9.26
C LEU A 27 10.34 53.69 -8.41
N VAL A 28 9.71 54.25 -7.39
CA VAL A 28 8.82 53.52 -6.46
C VAL A 28 7.36 53.85 -6.77
N TRP A 29 6.48 52.85 -6.79
CA TRP A 29 5.05 53.02 -7.02
C TRP A 29 4.38 53.85 -5.93
N ASP A 30 3.72 54.93 -6.32
CA ASP A 30 3.11 55.87 -5.37
C ASP A 30 1.86 56.55 -5.97
N VAL A 31 0.67 56.08 -5.58
CA VAL A 31 -0.61 56.64 -6.08
C VAL A 31 -1.13 57.80 -5.23
N GLY A 32 -0.45 58.15 -4.14
CA GLY A 32 -0.94 59.13 -3.20
C GLY A 32 -0.56 60.57 -3.54
N PRO A 33 -1.15 61.55 -2.82
CA PRO A 33 -0.78 62.95 -2.94
C PRO A 33 0.65 63.16 -2.46
N TRP A 34 1.30 64.25 -2.88
CA TRP A 34 2.68 64.59 -2.49
C TRP A 34 2.80 64.87 -0.99
N ASN A 35 2.95 63.81 -0.20
CA ASN A 35 2.87 63.83 1.26
C ASN A 35 4.12 63.26 1.94
N ARG A 36 5.21 63.03 1.18
CA ARG A 36 6.48 62.45 1.68
C ARG A 36 6.32 61.05 2.25
N GLN A 37 5.32 60.30 1.78
CA GLN A 37 5.12 58.89 2.11
C GLN A 37 4.95 58.11 0.81
N ILE A 38 5.42 56.87 0.79
CA ILE A 38 5.08 55.94 -0.28
C ILE A 38 3.69 55.39 0.03
N ASN A 39 2.68 55.81 -0.73
CA ASN A 39 1.28 55.45 -0.44
C ASN A 39 0.86 54.10 -1.03
N ASN A 40 1.66 53.49 -1.91
CA ASN A 40 1.35 52.23 -2.56
C ASN A 40 -0.08 52.24 -3.16
N GLY A 41 -0.85 51.16 -3.06
CA GLY A 41 -2.26 51.12 -3.45
C GLY A 41 -2.53 50.78 -4.92
N SER A 42 -3.82 50.75 -5.26
CA SER A 42 -4.29 50.46 -6.62
C SER A 42 -4.31 51.71 -7.49
N GLY A 43 -3.99 51.58 -8.77
CA GLY A 43 -4.04 52.71 -9.71
C GLY A 43 -3.72 52.30 -11.15
N THR A 44 -4.10 53.17 -12.08
CA THR A 44 -3.81 52.99 -13.51
C THR A 44 -2.53 53.73 -13.89
N LEU A 45 -1.53 52.98 -14.35
CA LEU A 45 -0.35 53.55 -14.98
C LEU A 45 -0.67 53.96 -16.41
N LEU A 46 -0.82 55.27 -16.61
CA LEU A 46 -0.66 55.88 -17.93
C LEU A 46 0.79 56.37 -18.03
N VAL A 47 1.45 56.16 -19.16
CA VAL A 47 2.86 56.58 -19.35
C VAL A 47 3.07 58.09 -19.11
N THR A 48 2.00 58.88 -19.23
CA THR A 48 1.99 60.33 -18.98
C THR A 48 1.57 60.74 -17.57
N ASN A 49 1.08 59.83 -16.73
CA ASN A 49 0.55 60.14 -15.39
C ASN A 49 1.67 60.04 -14.33
N PRO A 50 1.86 61.04 -13.45
CA PRO A 50 2.87 60.98 -12.40
C PRO A 50 2.42 60.11 -11.22
N VAL A 51 2.75 58.82 -11.26
CA VAL A 51 2.41 57.81 -10.22
C VAL A 51 3.64 57.04 -9.70
N TRP A 52 4.82 57.63 -9.87
CA TRP A 52 6.10 57.09 -9.43
C TRP A 52 6.86 58.10 -8.60
N THR A 53 7.62 57.69 -7.60
CA THR A 53 8.48 58.60 -6.83
C THR A 53 9.93 58.13 -6.80
N ALA A 54 10.87 59.06 -6.95
CA ALA A 54 12.31 58.82 -6.74
C ALA A 54 12.77 59.25 -5.33
N ASN A 55 11.93 59.98 -4.60
CA ASN A 55 12.30 60.72 -3.38
C ASN A 55 11.30 60.45 -2.23
N LYS A 56 11.00 59.18 -1.95
CA LYS A 56 10.14 58.77 -0.82
C LYS A 56 8.76 59.47 -0.78
N GLY A 57 8.14 59.69 -1.93
CA GLY A 57 6.80 60.29 -2.05
C GLY A 57 6.75 61.82 -1.91
N ASN A 58 7.91 62.50 -1.96
CA ASN A 58 7.94 63.96 -1.92
C ASN A 58 7.38 64.61 -3.20
N THR A 59 7.61 63.98 -4.35
CA THR A 59 7.04 64.37 -5.65
C THR A 59 6.83 63.12 -6.48
N ASN A 60 5.73 63.08 -7.23
CA ASN A 60 5.52 62.06 -8.24
C ASN A 60 6.06 62.51 -9.60
N THR A 61 6.59 61.55 -10.34
CA THR A 61 7.10 61.67 -11.69
C THR A 61 6.44 60.63 -12.59
N LYS A 62 6.54 60.85 -13.89
CA LYS A 62 6.03 59.98 -14.95
C LYS A 62 7.02 58.84 -15.21
N TRP A 63 6.53 57.79 -15.86
CA TRP A 63 7.38 56.75 -16.41
C TRP A 63 7.87 57.17 -17.81
N ASN A 64 9.07 57.73 -17.91
CA ASN A 64 9.53 58.39 -19.15
C ASN A 64 10.89 57.91 -19.69
N VAL A 65 11.65 57.09 -18.95
CA VAL A 65 12.96 56.54 -19.37
C VAL A 65 13.23 55.19 -18.69
N CYS A 66 14.29 54.49 -19.10
CA CYS A 66 14.73 53.21 -18.51
C CYS A 66 14.95 53.30 -16.99
N LYS A 67 14.13 52.61 -16.19
CA LYS A 67 14.21 52.63 -14.73
C LYS A 67 13.93 51.27 -14.09
N ASN A 68 14.43 51.11 -12.87
CA ASN A 68 14.05 50.05 -11.94
C ASN A 68 12.68 50.38 -11.35
N ALA A 69 11.70 49.50 -11.55
CA ALA A 69 10.37 49.61 -10.94
C ALA A 69 10.38 48.94 -9.57
N VAL A 70 10.02 49.69 -8.53
CA VAL A 70 9.92 49.19 -7.16
C VAL A 70 8.49 49.32 -6.68
N PHE A 71 7.93 48.22 -6.17
CA PHE A 71 6.62 48.18 -5.53
C PHE A 71 6.79 47.86 -4.04
N GLY A 72 6.16 48.65 -3.17
CA GLY A 72 6.29 48.54 -1.72
C GLY A 72 7.52 49.26 -1.16
N GLY A 73 7.96 48.87 0.04
CA GLY A 73 9.16 49.42 0.70
C GLY A 73 8.91 50.32 1.91
N ASN A 74 7.66 50.48 2.33
CA ASN A 74 7.29 51.15 3.59
C ASN A 74 6.34 50.26 4.42
N LEU A 75 6.88 49.62 5.46
CA LEU A 75 6.22 48.56 6.24
C LEU A 75 5.05 49.04 7.13
N GLY A 76 4.70 50.33 7.13
CA GLY A 76 3.66 50.89 8.01
C GLY A 76 2.59 51.75 7.34
N THR A 77 2.68 52.02 6.03
CA THR A 77 1.72 52.88 5.32
C THR A 77 1.48 52.40 3.89
N GLY A 78 0.22 52.45 3.44
CA GLY A 78 -0.15 52.10 2.08
C GLY A 78 -0.19 50.59 1.84
N ALA A 79 -1.39 50.04 1.65
CA ALA A 79 -1.56 48.63 1.29
C ALA A 79 -1.02 48.36 -0.13
N ALA A 80 -0.62 47.12 -0.40
CA ALA A 80 -0.41 46.69 -1.77
C ALA A 80 -1.73 46.78 -2.56
N GLY A 81 -1.65 46.87 -3.89
CA GLY A 81 -2.84 47.01 -4.73
C GLY A 81 -2.63 46.56 -6.17
N THR A 82 -3.64 46.82 -6.99
CA THR A 82 -3.64 46.49 -8.41
C THR A 82 -3.08 47.64 -9.23
N VAL A 83 -2.02 47.38 -9.98
CA VAL A 83 -1.35 48.28 -10.91
C VAL A 83 -1.83 47.94 -12.31
N THR A 84 -2.74 48.76 -12.85
CA THR A 84 -3.30 48.55 -14.18
C THR A 84 -2.49 49.31 -15.21
N LEU A 85 -1.86 48.60 -16.14
CA LEU A 85 -1.13 49.22 -17.23
C LEU A 85 -2.14 49.73 -18.27
N GLY A 86 -2.23 51.05 -18.46
CA GLY A 86 -3.11 51.68 -19.44
C GLY A 86 -2.55 51.65 -20.87
N ALA A 87 -1.24 51.43 -21.02
CA ALA A 87 -0.55 51.19 -22.29
C ALA A 87 0.63 50.22 -22.09
N ALA A 88 1.17 49.67 -23.18
CA ALA A 88 2.39 48.85 -23.14
C ALA A 88 3.59 49.64 -22.57
N VAL A 89 4.37 49.00 -21.70
CA VAL A 89 5.53 49.60 -21.02
C VAL A 89 6.81 48.94 -21.51
N ASN A 90 7.63 49.67 -22.28
CA ASN A 90 8.79 49.11 -23.01
C ASN A 90 10.17 49.41 -22.39
N SER A 91 10.23 50.23 -21.33
CA SER A 91 11.48 50.79 -20.78
C SER A 91 11.71 50.34 -19.32
N VAL A 92 11.59 49.05 -19.03
CA VAL A 92 11.81 48.48 -17.69
C VAL A 92 13.21 47.90 -17.57
N LYS A 93 13.98 48.31 -16.56
CA LYS A 93 15.32 47.78 -16.25
C LYS A 93 15.27 46.60 -15.28
N SER A 94 14.37 46.68 -14.30
CA SER A 94 14.12 45.64 -13.30
C SER A 94 12.75 45.84 -12.65
N ILE A 95 12.23 44.79 -12.02
CA ILE A 95 11.03 44.86 -11.18
C ILE A 95 11.39 44.33 -9.79
N SER A 96 11.04 45.06 -8.72
CA SER A 96 11.31 44.62 -7.35
C SER A 96 10.08 44.79 -6.47
N PHE A 97 9.77 43.75 -5.71
CA PHE A 97 8.68 43.74 -4.74
C PHE A 97 9.24 43.65 -3.32
N PHE A 98 8.93 44.69 -2.54
CA PHE A 98 9.20 44.76 -1.11
C PHE A 98 7.89 44.80 -0.34
N PRO A 99 7.90 44.48 0.97
CA PRO A 99 6.67 44.45 1.73
C PRO A 99 6.02 45.85 1.80
N ALA A 100 4.69 45.86 1.78
CA ALA A 100 3.84 47.03 2.01
C ALA A 100 3.10 46.86 3.36
N ALA A 101 2.17 47.77 3.70
CA ALA A 101 1.41 47.67 4.95
C ALA A 101 0.60 46.35 5.05
N SER A 102 0.09 45.84 3.92
CA SER A 102 -0.57 44.54 3.82
C SER A 102 -0.73 44.12 2.34
N GLY A 103 -0.92 42.82 2.11
CA GLY A 103 -1.24 42.26 0.79
C GLY A 103 -0.08 42.13 -0.19
N ASN A 104 -0.41 41.71 -1.42
CA ASN A 104 0.53 41.55 -2.53
C ASN A 104 0.11 42.43 -3.72
N PHE A 105 1.08 42.91 -4.49
CA PHE A 105 0.80 43.69 -5.70
C PHE A 105 0.35 42.79 -6.84
N THR A 106 -0.58 43.28 -7.67
CA THR A 106 -0.95 42.67 -8.94
C THR A 106 -0.72 43.65 -10.07
N ILE A 107 0.07 43.30 -11.09
CA ILE A 107 0.27 44.12 -12.30
C ILE A 107 -0.52 43.50 -13.45
N ASN A 108 -1.41 44.23 -14.11
CA ASN A 108 -2.31 43.66 -15.12
C ASN A 108 -2.53 44.52 -16.38
N SER A 109 -3.28 43.91 -17.32
CA SER A 109 -3.69 44.44 -18.62
C SER A 109 -2.61 44.39 -19.71
N GLN A 110 -1.85 45.45 -19.90
CA GLN A 110 -0.96 45.62 -21.08
C GLN A 110 0.37 44.87 -20.93
N SER A 111 1.22 44.93 -21.96
CA SER A 111 2.53 44.26 -21.98
C SER A 111 3.63 45.04 -21.27
N ILE A 112 4.61 44.29 -20.77
CA ILE A 112 5.89 44.79 -20.25
C ILE A 112 7.01 44.23 -21.13
N THR A 113 7.86 45.11 -21.65
CA THR A 113 9.05 44.76 -22.41
C THR A 113 10.28 45.36 -21.75
N THR A 114 11.33 44.56 -21.65
CA THR A 114 12.66 45.05 -21.26
C THR A 114 13.43 45.35 -22.53
N THR A 115 13.76 46.61 -22.80
CA THR A 115 14.57 46.99 -23.98
C THR A 115 15.91 47.62 -23.61
N CYS A 116 16.12 47.90 -22.32
CA CYS A 116 17.23 48.71 -21.84
C CYS A 116 18.09 48.00 -20.79
N ALA A 117 17.91 46.69 -20.64
CA ALA A 117 18.76 45.79 -19.87
C ALA A 117 18.98 44.51 -20.69
N THR A 118 20.02 43.75 -20.37
CA THR A 118 20.30 42.46 -21.03
C THR A 118 19.31 41.38 -20.62
N ASP A 119 18.73 41.50 -19.43
CA ASP A 119 17.77 40.58 -18.85
C ASP A 119 16.76 41.38 -18.01
N LEU A 120 15.60 40.77 -17.70
CA LEU A 120 14.61 41.29 -16.77
C LEU A 120 14.77 40.63 -15.39
N PRO A 121 15.54 41.22 -14.46
CA PRO A 121 15.55 40.77 -13.08
C PRO A 121 14.25 41.16 -12.36
N VAL A 122 13.61 40.17 -11.76
CA VAL A 122 12.45 40.32 -10.88
C VAL A 122 12.81 39.85 -9.48
N PHE A 123 12.90 40.77 -8.52
CA PHE A 123 13.19 40.45 -7.12
C PHE A 123 11.91 40.41 -6.28
N VAL A 124 11.74 39.37 -5.47
CA VAL A 124 10.63 39.25 -4.51
C VAL A 124 11.14 38.98 -3.10
N SER A 125 10.81 39.85 -2.16
CA SER A 125 11.15 39.69 -0.75
C SER A 125 10.48 38.47 -0.11
N ALA A 126 11.10 37.90 0.92
CA ALA A 126 10.56 36.76 1.65
C ALA A 126 9.12 37.02 2.16
N GLY A 127 8.26 36.00 2.08
CA GLY A 127 6.86 36.07 2.54
C GLY A 127 5.89 36.77 1.59
N LEU A 128 6.35 37.32 0.46
CA LEU A 128 5.49 37.94 -0.55
C LEU A 128 5.16 36.98 -1.70
N GLN A 129 4.01 37.22 -2.33
CA GLN A 129 3.52 36.54 -3.52
C GLN A 129 2.82 37.53 -4.50
N PRO A 130 3.54 38.50 -5.09
CA PRO A 130 3.00 39.38 -6.14
C PRO A 130 2.64 38.62 -7.42
N THR A 131 1.67 39.16 -8.15
CA THR A 131 1.18 38.63 -9.43
C THR A 131 1.52 39.58 -10.57
N ILE A 132 2.11 39.05 -11.64
CA ILE A 132 2.20 39.73 -12.94
C ILE A 132 1.24 39.01 -13.89
N ALA A 133 0.07 39.61 -14.08
CA ALA A 133 -0.93 39.21 -15.07
C ALA A 133 -0.69 39.88 -16.44
N SER A 134 0.06 40.98 -16.46
CA SER A 134 0.56 41.60 -17.69
C SER A 134 1.46 40.65 -18.50
N ILE A 135 1.44 40.79 -19.82
CA ILE A 135 2.24 39.96 -20.72
C ILE A 135 3.71 40.43 -20.70
N LEU A 136 4.65 39.56 -20.32
CA LEU A 136 6.08 39.81 -20.51
C LEU A 136 6.48 39.45 -21.95
N THR A 137 7.09 40.40 -22.67
CA THR A 137 7.52 40.25 -24.07
C THR A 137 8.99 40.65 -24.27
N GLY A 138 9.55 40.35 -25.44
CA GLY A 138 10.91 40.75 -25.85
C GLY A 138 11.86 39.57 -26.00
N THR A 139 13.15 39.83 -26.21
CA THR A 139 14.17 38.78 -26.41
C THR A 139 14.97 38.43 -25.16
N ASN A 140 14.81 39.23 -24.10
CA ASN A 140 15.60 39.14 -22.87
C ASN A 140 15.16 37.99 -21.97
N SER A 141 16.08 37.51 -21.12
CA SER A 141 15.80 36.47 -20.13
C SER A 141 14.94 37.01 -18.98
N LEU A 142 14.14 36.16 -18.36
CA LEU A 142 13.50 36.44 -17.07
C LEU A 142 14.40 35.89 -15.95
N ILE A 143 14.78 36.72 -14.98
CA ILE A 143 15.58 36.29 -13.83
C ILE A 143 14.81 36.52 -12.53
N LYS A 144 14.22 35.45 -11.97
CA LYS A 144 13.54 35.49 -10.68
C LYS A 144 14.54 35.36 -9.52
N ASN A 145 14.61 36.41 -8.69
CA ASN A 145 15.46 36.51 -7.50
C ASN A 145 14.63 36.68 -6.22
N GLY A 146 15.30 36.54 -5.07
CA GLY A 146 14.71 36.71 -3.74
C GLY A 146 13.87 35.52 -3.28
N ALA A 147 13.67 35.40 -1.96
CA ALA A 147 13.06 34.23 -1.34
C ALA A 147 11.53 34.14 -1.48
N GLY A 148 10.85 35.22 -1.90
CA GLY A 148 9.39 35.21 -2.10
C GLY A 148 8.95 34.50 -3.39
N ALA A 149 7.64 34.38 -3.57
CA ALA A 149 7.02 33.78 -4.74
C ALA A 149 6.65 34.85 -5.79
N LEU A 150 6.90 34.60 -7.06
CA LEU A 150 6.36 35.42 -8.16
C LEU A 150 5.30 34.61 -8.88
N VAL A 151 4.08 35.14 -9.04
CA VAL A 151 3.01 34.49 -9.79
C VAL A 151 2.90 35.12 -11.17
N LEU A 152 2.94 34.29 -12.22
CA LEU A 152 2.70 34.70 -13.60
C LEU A 152 1.37 34.13 -14.09
N THR A 153 0.44 35.02 -14.43
CA THR A 153 -0.86 34.65 -15.04
C THR A 153 -1.04 35.24 -16.45
N GLY A 154 -0.10 36.06 -16.91
CA GLY A 154 -0.05 36.49 -18.30
C GLY A 154 0.39 35.38 -19.26
N THR A 155 -0.07 35.47 -20.51
CA THR A 155 0.44 34.64 -21.62
C THR A 155 1.75 35.22 -22.13
N ASN A 156 2.85 34.93 -21.46
CA ASN A 156 4.17 35.51 -21.74
C ASN A 156 4.74 35.01 -23.09
N THR A 157 5.40 35.92 -23.82
CA THR A 157 5.94 35.68 -25.19
C THR A 157 7.38 36.11 -25.37
N TYR A 158 8.12 36.33 -24.27
CA TYR A 158 9.56 36.57 -24.38
C TYR A 158 10.30 35.35 -25.00
N SER A 159 11.50 35.51 -25.52
CA SER A 159 12.27 34.40 -26.10
C SER A 159 13.55 34.03 -25.35
N GLY A 160 13.96 34.83 -24.36
CA GLY A 160 15.12 34.54 -23.52
C GLY A 160 14.87 33.41 -22.52
N ILE A 161 15.93 32.97 -21.84
CA ILE A 161 15.90 31.89 -20.83
C ILE A 161 15.11 32.34 -19.59
N THR A 162 14.50 31.39 -18.86
CA THR A 162 13.95 31.65 -17.52
C THR A 162 14.91 31.14 -16.45
N ASN A 163 15.50 32.03 -15.66
CA ASN A 163 16.35 31.68 -14.52
C ASN A 163 15.62 31.91 -13.20
N ILE A 164 15.56 30.89 -12.35
CA ILE A 164 14.97 30.95 -11.01
C ILE A 164 16.09 30.78 -10.00
N ASN A 165 16.64 31.90 -9.54
CA ASN A 165 17.78 31.92 -8.62
C ASN A 165 17.36 31.72 -7.15
N GLY A 166 16.08 31.94 -6.82
CA GLY A 166 15.56 31.76 -5.48
C GLY A 166 14.05 31.94 -5.36
N GLY A 167 13.51 31.39 -4.26
CA GLY A 167 12.08 31.41 -3.97
C GLY A 167 11.27 30.57 -4.95
N ILE A 168 10.06 31.01 -5.23
CA ILE A 168 9.12 30.31 -6.11
C ILE A 168 8.85 31.15 -7.35
N LEU A 169 8.91 30.54 -8.54
CA LEU A 169 8.23 31.05 -9.72
C LEU A 169 6.97 30.21 -9.93
N GLN A 170 5.79 30.79 -9.75
CA GLN A 170 4.52 30.13 -9.92
C GLN A 170 3.91 30.50 -11.27
N ILE A 171 3.48 29.50 -12.04
CA ILE A 171 2.79 29.65 -13.32
C ILE A 171 1.32 29.27 -13.14
N GLY A 172 0.43 30.22 -13.44
CA GLY A 172 -0.99 30.10 -13.14
C GLY A 172 -1.32 30.34 -11.67
N ALA A 173 -2.61 30.36 -11.35
CA ALA A 173 -3.09 30.62 -9.99
C ALA A 173 -4.36 29.79 -9.63
N GLY A 174 -4.40 28.51 -10.02
CA GLY A 174 -5.50 27.57 -9.67
C GLY A 174 -6.90 27.99 -10.15
N GLY A 175 -6.95 29.01 -11.01
CA GLY A 175 -8.10 29.87 -11.31
C GLY A 175 -7.87 30.68 -12.60
N SER A 176 -6.61 31.01 -12.88
CA SER A 176 -6.16 31.70 -14.09
C SER A 176 -5.05 30.92 -14.78
N ALA A 177 -5.08 30.91 -16.12
CA ALA A 177 -3.97 30.42 -16.92
C ALA A 177 -2.72 31.28 -16.67
N GLY A 178 -1.57 30.76 -17.04
CA GLY A 178 -0.30 31.46 -17.08
C GLY A 178 0.65 30.68 -18.00
N SER A 179 1.65 31.34 -18.57
CA SER A 179 2.63 30.66 -19.39
C SER A 179 4.06 31.11 -19.11
N ILE A 180 4.99 30.21 -19.36
CA ILE A 180 6.33 30.56 -19.81
C ILE A 180 6.44 30.19 -21.30
N PRO A 181 7.21 30.93 -22.09
CA PRO A 181 7.32 30.68 -23.53
C PRO A 181 7.88 29.30 -23.83
N SER A 182 7.22 28.58 -24.74
CA SER A 182 7.49 27.17 -25.08
C SER A 182 8.85 26.88 -25.74
N ALA A 183 9.61 27.91 -26.12
CA ALA A 183 10.94 27.79 -26.71
C ALA A 183 12.09 28.14 -25.72
N SER A 184 11.77 28.76 -24.59
CA SER A 184 12.74 29.20 -23.57
C SER A 184 13.15 28.12 -22.56
N GLN A 185 14.43 27.72 -22.52
CA GLN A 185 14.98 26.89 -21.44
C GLN A 185 14.67 27.46 -20.04
N VAL A 186 14.50 26.57 -19.05
CA VAL A 186 14.33 26.95 -17.65
C VAL A 186 15.43 26.39 -16.77
N ASN A 187 16.05 27.25 -15.96
CA ASN A 187 17.09 26.90 -15.00
C ASN A 187 16.58 27.15 -13.58
N ILE A 188 16.61 26.13 -12.73
CA ILE A 188 16.17 26.19 -11.34
C ILE A 188 17.38 26.01 -10.41
N ALA A 189 17.75 27.08 -9.70
CA ALA A 189 18.84 27.02 -8.73
C ALA A 189 18.48 26.12 -7.53
N ASN A 190 19.50 25.72 -6.77
CA ASN A 190 19.29 24.92 -5.57
C ASN A 190 18.32 25.63 -4.59
N ASN A 191 17.39 24.88 -4.01
CA ASN A 191 16.31 25.38 -3.14
C ASN A 191 15.29 26.32 -3.81
N ALA A 192 15.40 26.62 -5.10
CA ALA A 192 14.36 27.32 -5.84
C ALA A 192 13.31 26.34 -6.36
N ILE A 193 12.10 26.84 -6.55
CA ILE A 193 10.94 26.06 -6.97
C ILE A 193 10.33 26.69 -8.21
N LEU A 194 10.03 25.83 -9.18
CA LEU A 194 9.12 26.16 -10.25
C LEU A 194 7.78 25.46 -9.99
N PHE A 195 6.72 26.24 -9.79
CA PHE A 195 5.42 25.75 -9.37
C PHE A 195 4.38 25.95 -10.47
N TRP A 196 3.83 24.87 -11.00
CA TRP A 196 2.64 24.93 -11.85
C TRP A 196 1.38 24.78 -11.02
N ASP A 197 0.58 25.84 -10.96
CA ASP A 197 -0.74 25.88 -10.33
C ASP A 197 -1.80 26.17 -11.41
N ILE A 198 -2.22 25.11 -12.10
CA ILE A 198 -2.99 25.19 -13.34
C ILE A 198 -4.39 24.57 -13.16
N ILE A 199 -5.34 24.98 -14.00
CA ILE A 199 -6.70 24.41 -14.05
C ILE A 199 -6.83 23.47 -15.25
N ASN A 200 -7.72 22.47 -15.15
CA ASN A 200 -8.24 21.60 -16.22
C ASN A 200 -7.74 21.90 -17.65
N GLY A 201 -7.04 20.91 -18.20
CA GLY A 201 -6.52 20.95 -19.56
C GLY A 201 -5.17 20.24 -19.61
N SER A 202 -4.94 19.48 -20.68
CA SER A 202 -3.62 18.91 -20.97
C SER A 202 -2.66 20.07 -21.27
N GLN A 203 -1.85 20.48 -20.28
CA GLN A 203 -0.75 21.40 -20.53
C GLN A 203 0.48 20.60 -20.94
N VAL A 204 0.98 20.88 -22.14
CA VAL A 204 2.31 20.44 -22.57
C VAL A 204 3.32 21.30 -21.81
N LEU A 205 4.42 20.72 -21.35
CA LEU A 205 5.60 21.49 -20.91
C LEU A 205 6.64 21.43 -22.02
N PRO A 206 6.61 22.34 -23.02
CA PRO A 206 7.78 22.59 -23.82
C PRO A 206 8.87 23.16 -22.91
N ASN A 207 10.13 23.01 -23.32
CA ASN A 207 11.36 23.49 -22.67
C ASN A 207 12.11 22.53 -21.77
N PRO A 208 13.44 22.41 -21.97
CA PRO A 208 14.29 21.71 -21.02
C PRO A 208 14.24 22.46 -19.70
N ILE A 209 13.95 21.73 -18.62
CA ILE A 209 14.08 22.19 -17.26
C ILE A 209 15.34 21.57 -16.68
N SER A 210 16.23 22.41 -16.16
CA SER A 210 17.52 22.00 -15.63
C SER A 210 17.84 22.66 -14.29
N GLY A 211 18.85 22.12 -13.59
CA GLY A 211 19.37 22.67 -12.35
C GLY A 211 19.01 21.87 -11.09
N ALA A 212 19.51 22.33 -9.94
CA ALA A 212 19.40 21.59 -8.68
C ALA A 212 18.06 21.78 -7.94
N GLY A 213 17.23 22.75 -8.37
CA GLY A 213 15.94 23.02 -7.76
C GLY A 213 14.85 22.02 -8.11
N SER A 214 13.66 22.24 -7.55
CA SER A 214 12.53 21.31 -7.66
C SER A 214 11.36 21.88 -8.46
N VAL A 215 10.52 20.97 -8.95
CA VAL A 215 9.27 21.30 -9.62
C VAL A 215 8.11 20.94 -8.70
N GLN A 216 7.10 21.81 -8.64
CA GLN A 216 5.83 21.54 -7.97
C GLN A 216 4.70 21.57 -8.99
N VAL A 217 3.76 20.65 -8.84
CA VAL A 217 2.58 20.56 -9.69
C VAL A 217 1.35 20.47 -8.81
N LYS A 218 0.40 21.36 -9.06
CA LYS A 218 -0.96 21.31 -8.55
C LYS A 218 -1.90 21.56 -9.71
N VAL A 219 -2.71 20.56 -10.03
CA VAL A 219 -3.77 20.72 -11.03
C VAL A 219 -5.12 20.72 -10.35
N ALA A 220 -5.82 21.86 -10.44
CA ALA A 220 -7.17 22.02 -9.92
C ALA A 220 -8.20 21.42 -10.90
N GLY A 221 -9.11 20.59 -10.38
CA GLY A 221 -10.17 19.91 -11.15
C GLY A 221 -10.88 18.83 -10.33
N ASN A 222 -12.12 18.49 -10.68
CA ASN A 222 -12.85 17.41 -10.02
C ASN A 222 -12.16 16.07 -10.33
N MET A 223 -11.89 15.27 -9.30
CA MET A 223 -11.31 13.93 -9.41
C MET A 223 -12.42 12.94 -9.82
N SER A 224 -12.91 13.00 -11.07
CA SER A 224 -14.02 12.16 -11.52
C SER A 224 -13.53 10.89 -12.22
N ASN A 225 -14.04 9.76 -11.76
CA ASN A 225 -13.70 8.39 -12.15
C ASN A 225 -14.14 8.00 -13.60
N THR A 226 -14.37 8.96 -14.50
CA THR A 226 -15.10 8.74 -15.77
C THR A 226 -14.41 9.30 -17.02
N GLY A 227 -13.08 9.22 -17.09
CA GLY A 227 -12.37 9.20 -18.37
C GLY A 227 -12.66 10.36 -19.32
N GLY A 228 -12.32 11.59 -18.94
CA GLY A 228 -12.33 12.71 -19.88
C GLY A 228 -12.55 14.07 -19.22
N GLY A 229 -11.54 14.60 -18.52
CA GLY A 229 -11.58 15.96 -18.00
C GLY A 229 -10.69 16.27 -16.80
N ASP A 230 -10.06 15.27 -16.20
CA ASP A 230 -9.34 15.47 -14.95
C ASP A 230 -8.04 16.26 -15.14
N GLY A 231 -7.75 17.12 -14.17
CA GLY A 231 -6.52 17.90 -14.02
C GLY A 231 -5.24 17.08 -14.20
N THR A 232 -4.89 16.84 -15.45
CA THR A 232 -3.79 15.97 -15.83
C THR A 232 -2.75 16.78 -16.57
N LEU A 233 -1.54 16.81 -16.03
CA LEU A 233 -0.37 17.26 -16.79
C LEU A 233 -0.06 16.16 -17.81
N SER A 234 -0.30 16.46 -19.08
CA SER A 234 -0.24 15.50 -20.19
C SER A 234 0.66 16.07 -21.28
N GLN A 235 1.59 15.25 -21.77
CA GLN A 235 2.66 15.59 -22.72
C GLN A 235 3.82 16.44 -22.13
N ILE A 236 4.62 15.88 -21.21
CA ILE A 236 5.96 16.42 -20.90
C ILE A 236 6.95 15.88 -21.95
N THR A 237 6.75 16.25 -23.22
CA THR A 237 7.44 15.65 -24.38
C THR A 237 8.92 15.98 -24.49
N ASN A 238 9.52 16.61 -23.47
CA ASN A 238 10.90 17.02 -23.50
C ASN A 238 11.85 16.00 -22.86
N THR A 239 12.49 15.18 -23.69
CA THR A 239 13.50 14.18 -23.31
C THR A 239 14.72 14.72 -22.58
N THR A 240 14.90 16.05 -22.48
CA THR A 240 16.12 16.68 -21.96
C THR A 240 15.98 17.28 -20.55
N ASN A 241 14.84 17.08 -19.88
CA ASN A 241 14.71 17.49 -18.48
C ASN A 241 15.73 16.76 -17.59
N ASN A 242 16.53 17.53 -16.85
CA ASN A 242 17.63 16.99 -16.04
C ASN A 242 17.74 17.66 -14.65
N TYR A 243 16.66 18.32 -14.19
CA TYR A 243 16.63 18.89 -12.85
C TYR A 243 16.72 17.80 -11.77
N THR A 244 17.42 18.06 -10.67
CA THR A 244 17.73 17.02 -9.68
C THR A 244 16.95 17.16 -8.36
N GLY A 245 16.30 18.31 -8.12
CA GLY A 245 15.59 18.57 -6.86
C GLY A 245 14.26 17.83 -6.69
N GLY A 246 13.86 17.03 -7.68
CA GLY A 246 12.64 16.22 -7.65
C GLY A 246 11.37 16.97 -8.02
N THR A 247 10.25 16.25 -7.95
CA THR A 247 8.93 16.74 -8.37
C THR A 247 7.90 16.47 -7.27
N ASN A 248 7.27 17.52 -6.74
CA ASN A 248 6.18 17.37 -5.76
C ASN A 248 4.83 17.51 -6.47
N ILE A 249 3.97 16.50 -6.34
CA ILE A 249 2.61 16.50 -6.88
C ILE A 249 1.65 16.77 -5.72
N LEU A 250 1.24 18.04 -5.62
CA LEU A 250 0.38 18.55 -4.55
C LEU A 250 -1.11 18.29 -4.83
N GLY A 251 -1.47 18.01 -6.08
CA GLY A 251 -2.84 17.70 -6.50
C GLY A 251 -2.93 17.45 -8.00
N GLY A 252 -3.96 16.71 -8.43
CA GLY A 252 -4.10 16.27 -9.82
C GLY A 252 -3.17 15.11 -10.17
N PHE A 253 -2.97 14.87 -11.47
CA PHE A 253 -2.22 13.70 -11.96
C PHE A 253 -1.16 14.05 -13.01
N VAL A 254 -0.08 13.28 -13.04
CA VAL A 254 0.95 13.32 -14.09
C VAL A 254 0.89 12.02 -14.91
N ARG A 255 0.79 12.12 -16.23
CA ARG A 255 0.72 10.95 -17.15
C ARG A 255 2.10 10.41 -17.48
N ALA A 256 2.27 9.10 -17.29
CA ALA A 256 3.57 8.44 -17.34
C ALA A 256 4.14 8.14 -18.76
N ASN A 257 3.33 8.08 -19.82
CA ASN A 257 3.81 7.56 -21.13
C ASN A 257 4.81 8.50 -21.84
N ASN A 258 4.85 9.76 -21.42
CA ASN A 258 5.73 10.78 -21.98
C ASN A 258 6.26 11.72 -20.88
N ALA A 259 6.35 11.28 -19.62
CA ALA A 259 6.85 12.15 -18.55
C ALA A 259 8.35 11.96 -18.36
N TYR A 260 9.16 12.69 -19.13
CA TYR A 260 10.55 12.93 -18.78
C TYR A 260 10.58 13.95 -17.65
N LEU A 261 10.35 13.49 -16.42
CA LEU A 261 10.67 14.28 -15.25
C LEU A 261 12.19 14.34 -15.10
N GLY A 262 12.67 15.20 -14.21
CA GLY A 262 14.09 15.28 -13.87
C GLY A 262 14.59 13.97 -13.25
N THR A 263 15.75 13.97 -12.61
CA THR A 263 16.33 12.73 -12.03
C THR A 263 16.01 12.54 -10.55
N GLY A 264 15.42 13.54 -9.90
CA GLY A 264 15.06 13.50 -8.48
C GLY A 264 13.83 12.64 -8.17
N THR A 265 13.55 12.47 -6.87
CA THR A 265 12.38 11.73 -6.38
C THR A 265 11.06 12.43 -6.75
N VAL A 266 10.03 11.65 -7.06
CA VAL A 266 8.65 12.13 -7.18
C VAL A 266 7.95 11.99 -5.83
N SER A 267 7.50 13.10 -5.25
CA SER A 267 6.76 13.13 -3.99
C SER A 267 5.26 13.29 -4.23
N LEU A 268 4.45 12.34 -3.76
CA LEU A 268 2.99 12.38 -3.87
C LEU A 268 2.38 13.00 -2.58
N GLN A 269 1.88 14.22 -2.67
CA GLN A 269 1.42 15.05 -1.54
C GLN A 269 -0.05 15.49 -1.70
N GLY A 270 -0.89 14.63 -2.27
CA GLY A 270 -2.29 14.94 -2.59
C GLY A 270 -2.66 14.67 -4.04
N GLY A 271 -1.67 14.51 -4.92
CA GLY A 271 -1.86 14.06 -6.31
C GLY A 271 -1.24 12.69 -6.60
N GLY A 272 -1.18 12.35 -7.87
CA GLY A 272 -0.78 11.01 -8.28
C GLY A 272 -0.14 10.87 -9.66
N LEU A 273 0.18 9.62 -9.96
CA LEU A 273 0.66 9.19 -11.26
C LEU A 273 -0.44 8.38 -11.95
N CYS A 274 -0.63 8.56 -13.25
CA CYS A 274 -1.62 7.81 -14.01
C CYS A 274 -1.06 7.17 -15.29
N GLY A 275 -1.47 5.92 -15.53
CA GLY A 275 -1.19 5.18 -16.75
C GLY A 275 -2.36 5.20 -17.74
N THR A 276 -2.09 5.42 -19.03
CA THR A 276 -3.06 5.42 -20.15
C THR A 276 -2.50 4.65 -21.33
N GLY A 277 -3.33 4.01 -22.16
CA GLY A 277 -2.89 3.25 -23.33
C GLY A 277 -3.23 1.76 -23.18
N THR A 278 -2.39 0.86 -23.69
CA THR A 278 -2.59 -0.60 -23.56
C THR A 278 -1.74 -1.23 -22.45
N SER A 279 -0.54 -0.69 -22.20
CA SER A 279 0.35 -1.07 -21.10
C SER A 279 1.29 0.09 -20.77
N MET A 280 1.69 0.21 -19.52
CA MET A 280 2.46 1.34 -18.98
C MET A 280 3.53 0.88 -18.01
N THR A 281 4.73 1.47 -18.07
CA THR A 281 5.81 1.23 -17.09
C THR A 281 6.43 2.54 -16.61
N TRP A 282 6.49 2.73 -15.29
CA TRP A 282 7.25 3.81 -14.64
C TRP A 282 8.60 3.27 -14.17
N SER A 283 9.70 3.75 -14.76
CA SER A 283 11.05 3.24 -14.51
C SER A 283 12.11 4.30 -14.15
N SER A 284 11.79 5.60 -14.25
CA SER A 284 12.82 6.66 -14.22
C SER A 284 13.05 7.30 -12.85
N ASN A 285 12.02 7.44 -12.00
CA ASN A 285 12.10 8.18 -10.75
C ASN A 285 11.61 7.37 -9.55
N PRO A 286 12.38 7.29 -8.45
CA PRO A 286 11.86 6.81 -7.18
C PRO A 286 10.65 7.62 -6.74
N ILE A 287 9.70 6.96 -6.08
CA ILE A 287 8.45 7.55 -5.61
C ILE A 287 8.47 7.61 -4.08
N ASN A 288 8.00 8.71 -3.52
CA ASN A 288 7.84 8.89 -2.08
C ASN A 288 6.44 9.40 -1.76
N VAL A 289 5.79 8.78 -0.78
CA VAL A 289 4.53 9.27 -0.19
C VAL A 289 4.82 9.74 1.24
N PRO A 290 4.97 11.06 1.45
CA PRO A 290 5.36 11.60 2.74
C PRO A 290 4.32 11.33 3.83
N THR A 291 4.77 11.41 5.08
CA THR A 291 3.90 11.36 6.27
C THR A 291 2.77 12.37 6.17
N GLY A 292 1.55 11.94 6.51
CA GLY A 292 0.36 12.80 6.48
C GLY A 292 -0.17 13.12 5.08
N SER A 293 0.47 12.60 4.02
CA SER A 293 0.01 12.76 2.64
C SER A 293 -0.75 11.54 2.13
N THR A 294 -1.63 11.77 1.16
CA THR A 294 -2.19 10.71 0.31
C THR A 294 -1.62 10.83 -1.09
N GLY A 295 -1.01 9.76 -1.59
CA GLY A 295 -0.56 9.64 -2.97
C GLY A 295 -1.43 8.67 -3.75
N TYR A 296 -1.62 8.95 -5.03
CA TYR A 296 -2.49 8.14 -5.89
C TYR A 296 -1.70 7.46 -7.01
N LEU A 297 -1.97 6.17 -7.24
CA LEU A 297 -1.58 5.46 -8.46
C LEU A 297 -2.86 5.05 -9.20
N ARG A 298 -2.96 5.49 -10.45
CA ARG A 298 -4.16 5.31 -11.28
C ARG A 298 -3.83 4.50 -12.53
N SER A 299 -4.70 3.56 -12.87
CA SER A 299 -4.64 2.80 -14.11
C SER A 299 -6.04 2.70 -14.70
N PHE A 300 -6.29 3.34 -15.86
CA PHE A 300 -7.64 3.35 -16.45
C PHE A 300 -8.09 1.95 -16.94
N SER A 301 -9.38 1.80 -17.26
CA SER A 301 -9.96 0.53 -17.75
C SER A 301 -9.10 -0.16 -18.79
N ASN A 302 -8.84 -1.45 -18.58
CA ASN A 302 -8.02 -2.32 -19.45
C ASN A 302 -6.55 -1.92 -19.58
N VAL A 303 -6.05 -1.03 -18.72
CA VAL A 303 -4.62 -0.67 -18.67
C VAL A 303 -3.95 -1.44 -17.54
N THR A 304 -2.79 -2.03 -17.83
CA THR A 304 -1.87 -2.48 -16.79
C THR A 304 -0.76 -1.45 -16.61
N THR A 305 -0.63 -0.91 -15.40
CA THR A 305 0.42 0.05 -15.04
C THR A 305 1.43 -0.60 -14.11
N THR A 306 2.67 -0.71 -14.57
CA THR A 306 3.80 -1.27 -13.82
C THR A 306 4.66 -0.17 -13.23
N PHE A 307 4.95 -0.23 -11.94
CA PHE A 307 5.92 0.63 -11.27
C PHE A 307 7.18 -0.20 -10.97
N ALA A 308 8.22 0.07 -11.75
CA ALA A 308 9.52 -0.61 -11.69
C ALA A 308 10.56 0.14 -10.86
N THR A 309 10.19 1.27 -10.28
CA THR A 309 11.02 2.06 -9.35
C THR A 309 10.60 1.84 -7.90
N PRO A 310 11.50 2.03 -6.93
CA PRO A 310 11.15 1.97 -5.52
C PRO A 310 10.05 2.97 -5.15
N ILE A 311 9.04 2.50 -4.41
CA ILE A 311 8.08 3.34 -3.68
C ILE A 311 8.46 3.35 -2.20
N SER A 312 8.52 4.53 -1.61
CA SER A 312 8.95 4.78 -0.24
C SER A 312 7.97 5.69 0.51
N GLY A 313 8.15 5.80 1.82
CA GLY A 313 7.36 6.68 2.67
C GLY A 313 6.35 5.97 3.56
N ILE A 314 5.61 6.75 4.33
CA ILE A 314 4.67 6.28 5.36
C ILE A 314 3.30 6.97 5.28
N GLY A 315 3.03 7.74 4.23
CA GLY A 315 1.69 8.27 3.96
C GLY A 315 0.72 7.19 3.46
N THR A 316 -0.41 7.59 2.90
CA THR A 316 -1.39 6.64 2.34
C THR A 316 -1.21 6.54 0.82
N LEU A 317 -1.07 5.32 0.31
CA LEU A 317 -1.04 5.03 -1.12
C LEU A 317 -2.41 4.50 -1.57
N GLN A 318 -3.10 5.26 -2.42
CA GLN A 318 -4.40 4.90 -2.93
C GLN A 318 -4.29 4.42 -4.38
N LEU A 319 -4.78 3.20 -4.61
CA LEU A 319 -4.90 2.57 -5.92
C LEU A 319 -6.33 2.81 -6.41
N ALA A 320 -6.47 3.41 -7.59
CA ALA A 320 -7.76 3.84 -8.13
C ALA A 320 -7.96 3.43 -9.59
N ASP A 321 -9.22 3.56 -10.04
CA ASP A 321 -9.74 3.11 -11.34
C ASP A 321 -9.74 1.58 -11.53
N SER A 322 -10.09 1.13 -12.73
CA SER A 322 -10.38 -0.26 -13.10
C SER A 322 -9.21 -1.04 -13.71
N GLY A 323 -8.09 -0.40 -14.00
CA GLY A 323 -6.90 -1.02 -14.56
C GLY A 323 -6.01 -1.65 -13.48
N ALA A 324 -5.23 -2.66 -13.88
CA ALA A 324 -4.33 -3.35 -12.96
C ALA A 324 -3.09 -2.51 -12.62
N ILE A 325 -2.61 -2.64 -11.39
CA ILE A 325 -1.37 -2.01 -10.91
C ILE A 325 -0.39 -3.10 -10.49
N ILE A 326 0.85 -3.00 -10.98
CA ILE A 326 1.92 -3.95 -10.70
C ILE A 326 3.11 -3.21 -10.07
N LEU A 327 3.64 -3.71 -8.96
CA LEU A 327 4.93 -3.28 -8.41
C LEU A 327 5.97 -4.37 -8.66
N THR A 328 7.15 -4.02 -9.19
CA THR A 328 8.21 -5.00 -9.46
C THR A 328 9.52 -4.76 -8.70
N GLY A 329 9.74 -3.55 -8.17
CA GLY A 329 10.94 -3.17 -7.42
C GLY A 329 10.87 -3.42 -5.90
N ASN A 330 11.99 -3.25 -5.20
CA ASN A 330 11.99 -3.17 -3.73
C ASN A 330 11.30 -1.87 -3.29
N ASN A 331 10.15 -1.98 -2.62
CA ASN A 331 9.41 -0.82 -2.13
C ASN A 331 9.58 -0.73 -0.61
N PRO A 332 10.45 0.14 -0.09
CA PRO A 332 10.56 0.44 1.35
C PRO A 332 9.34 1.21 1.91
N PHE A 333 8.19 1.15 1.24
CA PHE A 333 6.95 1.78 1.65
C PHE A 333 6.35 1.05 2.85
N ASN A 334 6.04 1.79 3.91
CA ASN A 334 5.46 1.26 5.16
C ASN A 334 4.14 1.96 5.55
N GLY A 335 3.61 2.79 4.66
CA GLY A 335 2.33 3.43 4.84
C GLY A 335 1.15 2.54 4.46
N ASN A 336 -0.07 3.05 4.64
CA ASN A 336 -1.28 2.31 4.30
C ASN A 336 -1.48 2.22 2.78
N ILE A 337 -2.00 1.10 2.30
CA ILE A 337 -2.40 0.88 0.90
C ILE A 337 -3.92 0.72 0.86
N ILE A 338 -4.59 1.48 -0.01
CA ILE A 338 -6.05 1.40 -0.19
C ILE A 338 -6.37 1.08 -1.65
N MET A 339 -6.97 -0.08 -1.91
CA MET A 339 -7.43 -0.53 -3.22
C MET A 339 -8.86 -0.03 -3.48
N SER A 340 -9.00 1.29 -3.64
CA SER A 340 -10.29 1.97 -3.87
C SER A 340 -10.86 1.78 -5.28
N GLY A 341 -10.03 1.37 -6.24
CA GLY A 341 -10.42 1.13 -7.62
C GLY A 341 -11.04 -0.26 -7.85
N ASN A 342 -11.47 -0.51 -9.08
CA ASN A 342 -11.97 -1.81 -9.54
C ASN A 342 -10.88 -2.65 -10.23
N GLY A 343 -9.63 -2.18 -10.24
CA GLY A 343 -8.49 -2.89 -10.78
C GLY A 343 -7.84 -3.86 -9.79
N ASP A 344 -7.10 -4.83 -10.33
CA ASP A 344 -6.33 -5.77 -9.51
C ASP A 344 -4.97 -5.16 -9.12
N PHE A 345 -4.44 -5.55 -7.97
CA PHE A 345 -3.13 -5.12 -7.47
C PHE A 345 -2.18 -6.29 -7.36
N SER A 346 -0.95 -6.13 -7.84
CA SER A 346 0.03 -7.20 -7.83
C SER A 346 1.44 -6.75 -7.48
N ILE A 347 2.14 -7.59 -6.72
CA ILE A 347 3.57 -7.44 -6.42
C ILE A 347 4.29 -8.58 -7.14
N ASN A 348 5.21 -8.27 -8.05
CA ASN A 348 5.84 -9.22 -8.97
C ASN A 348 7.37 -9.21 -8.87
N GLY A 349 8.00 -10.28 -9.37
CA GLY A 349 9.46 -10.35 -9.49
C GLY A 349 10.15 -10.24 -8.12
N THR A 350 11.12 -9.34 -7.99
CA THR A 350 11.78 -9.04 -6.69
C THR A 350 10.96 -8.10 -5.80
N GLY A 351 9.72 -7.83 -6.17
CA GLY A 351 8.82 -6.90 -5.47
C GLY A 351 8.70 -7.21 -3.98
N THR A 352 8.97 -6.22 -3.14
CA THR A 352 8.75 -6.26 -1.69
C THR A 352 8.05 -5.00 -1.20
N LEU A 353 7.42 -5.08 -0.02
CA LEU A 353 6.88 -3.95 0.74
C LEU A 353 7.61 -3.84 2.08
N GLY A 354 7.80 -2.62 2.59
CA GLY A 354 8.49 -2.36 3.86
C GLY A 354 9.90 -2.96 3.94
N SER A 355 10.55 -3.19 2.79
CA SER A 355 11.82 -3.94 2.69
C SER A 355 11.75 -5.34 3.33
N GLY A 356 10.62 -6.02 3.13
CA GLY A 356 10.36 -7.36 3.66
C GLY A 356 9.59 -7.38 4.98
N ASN A 357 9.50 -6.25 5.69
CA ASN A 357 8.64 -6.11 6.88
C ASN A 357 7.68 -4.94 6.69
N PHE A 358 6.49 -5.23 6.20
CA PHE A 358 5.48 -4.22 5.92
C PHE A 358 4.61 -3.96 7.15
N TYR A 359 4.60 -2.71 7.62
CA TYR A 359 3.84 -2.31 8.83
C TYR A 359 2.52 -1.61 8.54
N GLY A 360 2.31 -1.14 7.31
CA GLY A 360 1.06 -0.49 6.91
C GLY A 360 -0.09 -1.48 6.79
N ASN A 361 -1.31 -0.93 6.74
CA ASN A 361 -2.51 -1.72 6.44
C ASN A 361 -2.71 -1.79 4.93
N ILE A 362 -3.31 -2.89 4.44
CA ILE A 362 -3.80 -3.03 3.06
C ILE A 362 -5.32 -3.17 3.14
N ASP A 363 -6.07 -2.21 2.60
CA ASP A 363 -7.52 -2.27 2.55
C ASP A 363 -8.01 -2.47 1.12
N ASN A 364 -8.83 -3.50 0.89
CA ASN A 364 -9.43 -3.84 -0.40
C ASN A 364 -10.96 -3.74 -0.34
N PRO A 365 -11.51 -2.52 -0.21
CA PRO A 365 -12.93 -2.30 -0.07
C PRO A 365 -13.72 -2.70 -1.33
N SER A 366 -13.07 -2.67 -2.50
CA SER A 366 -13.68 -2.99 -3.80
C SER A 366 -13.76 -4.48 -4.12
N GLY A 367 -13.25 -5.35 -3.25
CA GLY A 367 -13.34 -6.80 -3.45
C GLY A 367 -12.58 -7.31 -4.68
N ARG A 368 -11.47 -6.67 -5.03
CA ARG A 368 -10.64 -7.04 -6.19
C ARG A 368 -9.59 -8.08 -5.84
N THR A 369 -8.77 -8.45 -6.83
CA THR A 369 -7.67 -9.40 -6.60
C THR A 369 -6.42 -8.68 -6.12
N LEU A 370 -5.84 -9.16 -5.03
CA LEU A 370 -4.47 -8.87 -4.62
C LEU A 370 -3.59 -10.10 -4.85
N SER A 371 -2.59 -9.97 -5.72
CA SER A 371 -1.70 -11.07 -6.11
C SER A 371 -0.27 -10.81 -5.67
N TRP A 372 0.23 -11.65 -4.78
CA TRP A 372 1.63 -11.74 -4.40
C TRP A 372 2.37 -12.74 -5.30
N ASN A 373 3.12 -12.22 -6.26
CA ASN A 373 4.06 -12.97 -7.11
C ASN A 373 5.53 -12.59 -6.79
N GLY A 374 5.79 -11.97 -5.64
CA GLY A 374 7.12 -11.57 -5.17
C GLY A 374 7.95 -12.79 -4.73
N THR A 375 9.16 -12.92 -5.23
CA THR A 375 10.07 -14.04 -4.91
C THR A 375 10.84 -13.84 -3.61
N VAL A 376 10.93 -12.61 -3.12
CA VAL A 376 11.60 -12.25 -1.87
C VAL A 376 10.63 -12.46 -0.70
N SER A 377 11.18 -12.86 0.45
CA SER A 377 10.36 -13.08 1.65
C SER A 377 9.66 -11.81 2.11
N GLN A 378 8.40 -11.94 2.53
CA GLN A 378 7.59 -10.83 3.01
C GLN A 378 6.88 -11.16 4.31
N THR A 379 7.00 -10.28 5.28
CA THR A 379 6.22 -10.27 6.51
C THR A 379 5.22 -9.11 6.45
N PHE A 380 3.94 -9.43 6.64
CA PHE A 380 2.86 -8.47 6.80
C PHE A 380 2.55 -8.32 8.30
N ASN A 381 2.92 -7.18 8.86
CA ASN A 381 2.69 -6.83 10.26
C ASN A 381 1.41 -5.99 10.44
N GLY A 382 0.96 -5.29 9.39
CA GLY A 382 -0.32 -4.58 9.42
C GLY A 382 -1.53 -5.44 9.07
N ILE A 383 -2.67 -4.77 9.02
CA ILE A 383 -4.00 -5.33 8.74
C ILE A 383 -4.20 -5.43 7.21
N ILE A 384 -4.35 -6.64 6.64
CA ILE A 384 -4.91 -6.89 5.28
C ILE A 384 -6.45 -7.11 5.28
N SER A 385 -7.26 -6.12 4.89
CA SER A 385 -8.73 -6.16 4.88
C SER A 385 -9.32 -6.21 3.48
N SER A 386 -10.50 -6.80 3.33
CA SER A 386 -11.15 -6.94 2.02
C SER A 386 -12.65 -7.28 2.13
N THR A 387 -13.47 -6.71 1.24
CA THR A 387 -14.90 -7.02 1.08
C THR A 387 -15.10 -8.00 -0.07
N ASN A 388 -15.17 -9.31 0.21
CA ASN A 388 -15.33 -10.39 -0.80
C ASN A 388 -14.23 -10.49 -1.87
N GLY A 389 -13.08 -9.84 -1.67
CA GLY A 389 -11.95 -9.91 -2.59
C GLY A 389 -11.18 -11.23 -2.52
N ASN A 390 -10.26 -11.39 -3.49
CA ASN A 390 -9.39 -12.56 -3.57
C ASN A 390 -7.95 -12.17 -3.24
N PHE A 391 -7.30 -12.92 -2.37
CA PHE A 391 -5.88 -12.79 -2.10
C PHE A 391 -5.15 -14.03 -2.63
N TRP A 392 -4.17 -13.85 -3.52
CA TRP A 392 -3.38 -14.92 -4.12
C TRP A 392 -1.92 -14.80 -3.71
N PHE A 393 -1.36 -15.86 -3.13
CA PHE A 393 0.08 -16.03 -2.93
C PHE A 393 0.59 -17.05 -3.95
N ASN A 394 1.26 -16.55 -4.98
CA ASN A 394 1.67 -17.32 -6.15
C ASN A 394 3.15 -17.74 -6.13
N SER A 395 3.96 -17.12 -5.28
CA SER A 395 5.39 -17.40 -5.14
C SER A 395 5.94 -16.91 -3.80
N GLY A 396 7.17 -17.33 -3.48
CA GLY A 396 7.93 -16.82 -2.35
C GLY A 396 7.48 -17.38 -0.99
N ASN A 397 8.09 -16.81 0.06
CA ASN A 397 7.76 -17.11 1.45
C ASN A 397 7.09 -15.88 2.08
N THR A 398 5.85 -16.03 2.52
CA THR A 398 5.08 -14.95 3.14
C THR A 398 4.75 -15.27 4.58
N THR A 399 4.67 -14.24 5.43
CA THR A 399 4.34 -14.37 6.85
C THR A 399 3.29 -13.33 7.25
N LEU A 400 2.23 -13.76 7.93
CA LEU A 400 1.28 -12.88 8.61
C LEU A 400 1.63 -12.85 10.09
N ALA A 401 1.91 -11.65 10.64
CA ALA A 401 2.53 -11.52 11.97
C ALA A 401 1.84 -10.58 12.97
N GLY A 402 0.92 -9.68 12.56
CA GLY A 402 0.64 -8.50 13.40
C GLY A 402 -0.79 -7.99 13.60
N GLY A 403 -1.87 -8.73 13.28
CA GLY A 403 -3.20 -8.25 13.68
C GLY A 403 -4.39 -8.91 12.99
N ALA A 404 -5.51 -8.96 13.72
CA ALA A 404 -6.75 -9.62 13.31
C ALA A 404 -7.32 -9.03 12.00
N ASN A 405 -7.64 -9.90 11.03
CA ASN A 405 -8.21 -9.52 9.73
C ASN A 405 -8.65 -10.74 8.88
N VAL A 406 -9.74 -10.79 8.08
CA VAL A 406 -11.02 -10.04 7.97
C VAL A 406 -12.10 -11.02 7.46
N PRO A 407 -13.32 -11.00 8.03
CA PRO A 407 -14.52 -11.68 7.50
C PRO A 407 -14.77 -11.31 6.04
N GLY A 408 -14.81 -12.26 5.10
CA GLY A 408 -15.29 -11.93 3.74
C GLY A 408 -14.56 -12.57 2.58
N SER A 409 -13.24 -12.78 2.69
CA SER A 409 -12.39 -12.90 1.50
C SER A 409 -11.90 -14.32 1.20
N ASN A 410 -11.60 -14.58 -0.07
CA ASN A 410 -10.99 -15.83 -0.49
C ASN A 410 -9.46 -15.73 -0.45
N TRP A 411 -8.82 -16.69 0.18
CA TRP A 411 -7.36 -16.76 0.32
C TRP A 411 -6.85 -17.98 -0.43
N TYR A 412 -5.90 -17.78 -1.33
CA TYR A 412 -5.37 -18.83 -2.19
C TYR A 412 -3.85 -18.86 -2.13
N LEU A 413 -3.30 -20.03 -1.82
CA LEU A 413 -1.93 -20.41 -2.11
C LEU A 413 -1.94 -21.12 -3.46
N ASN A 414 -1.14 -20.66 -4.39
CA ASN A 414 -1.08 -21.18 -5.75
C ASN A 414 0.35 -21.11 -6.26
N THR A 415 0.68 -21.84 -7.31
CA THR A 415 1.93 -21.66 -8.05
C THR A 415 1.65 -21.81 -9.53
N PRO A 416 1.84 -20.76 -10.34
CA PRO A 416 1.54 -20.81 -11.77
C PRO A 416 2.57 -21.60 -12.59
N THR A 417 3.64 -22.10 -11.96
CA THR A 417 4.78 -22.77 -12.61
C THR A 417 4.94 -24.20 -12.10
N THR A 418 5.27 -25.15 -12.99
CA THR A 418 5.63 -26.52 -12.61
C THR A 418 6.81 -26.54 -11.64
N GLY A 419 6.71 -27.34 -10.57
CA GLY A 419 7.74 -27.41 -9.54
C GLY A 419 7.77 -26.21 -8.60
N GLY A 420 6.72 -25.37 -8.63
CA GLY A 420 6.62 -24.19 -7.79
C GLY A 420 6.56 -24.54 -6.31
N ILE A 421 7.12 -23.66 -5.47
CA ILE A 421 7.07 -23.76 -4.02
C ILE A 421 6.50 -22.46 -3.46
N VAL A 422 5.44 -22.58 -2.66
CA VAL A 422 4.87 -21.45 -1.90
C VAL A 422 4.75 -21.86 -0.44
N THR A 423 5.25 -20.99 0.43
CA THR A 423 5.10 -21.14 1.88
C THR A 423 4.43 -19.90 2.45
N GLN A 424 3.34 -20.12 3.16
CA GLN A 424 2.68 -19.09 3.96
C GLN A 424 2.82 -19.46 5.43
N ASN A 425 3.31 -18.52 6.24
CA ASN A 425 3.37 -18.64 7.68
C ASN A 425 2.33 -17.74 8.34
N ILE A 426 1.74 -18.23 9.42
CA ILE A 426 0.84 -17.51 10.31
C ILE A 426 1.38 -17.71 11.73
N THR A 427 1.69 -16.60 12.40
CA THR A 427 2.42 -16.62 13.69
C THR A 427 1.61 -16.15 14.90
N GLY A 428 0.46 -15.52 14.68
CA GLY A 428 -0.43 -15.06 15.75
C GLY A 428 -1.62 -14.25 15.19
N GLY A 429 -2.56 -13.85 16.04
CA GLY A 429 -3.75 -13.09 15.63
C GLY A 429 -5.01 -13.95 15.45
N THR A 430 -6.10 -13.30 15.04
CA THR A 430 -7.39 -13.96 14.76
C THR A 430 -7.75 -13.77 13.29
N TYR A 431 -7.93 -14.86 12.56
CA TYR A 431 -8.22 -14.83 11.13
C TYR A 431 -9.55 -15.51 10.86
N LEU A 432 -10.39 -14.86 10.05
CA LEU A 432 -11.64 -15.43 9.58
C LEU A 432 -11.58 -15.53 8.06
N PHE A 433 -11.59 -16.75 7.56
CA PHE A 433 -11.57 -17.05 6.14
C PHE A 433 -12.97 -17.50 5.71
N ASN A 434 -13.59 -16.74 4.80
CA ASN A 434 -14.82 -17.17 4.13
C ASN A 434 -14.53 -18.19 3.02
N SER A 435 -13.26 -18.50 2.79
CA SER A 435 -12.77 -19.20 1.62
C SER A 435 -13.27 -20.65 1.56
N TYR A 436 -13.64 -21.10 0.37
CA TYR A 436 -13.95 -22.49 0.07
C TYR A 436 -12.68 -23.36 0.00
N GLN A 437 -11.54 -22.82 -0.43
CA GLN A 437 -10.27 -23.53 -0.64
C GLN A 437 -9.06 -22.61 -0.41
N ILE A 438 -8.06 -23.08 0.35
CA ILE A 438 -6.79 -22.34 0.53
C ILE A 438 -5.73 -22.81 -0.49
N PHE A 439 -5.62 -24.11 -0.71
CA PHE A 439 -4.56 -24.67 -1.54
C PHE A 439 -5.07 -24.88 -2.97
N GLN A 440 -4.77 -23.95 -3.87
CA GLN A 440 -5.03 -24.10 -5.30
C GLN A 440 -3.79 -24.65 -6.00
N ASN A 441 -3.70 -25.97 -6.10
CA ASN A 441 -2.56 -26.65 -6.72
C ASN A 441 -2.92 -27.18 -8.11
N ASN A 442 -2.96 -26.29 -9.11
CA ASN A 442 -3.48 -26.57 -10.45
C ASN A 442 -2.39 -26.92 -11.48
N VAL A 443 -1.11 -26.82 -11.12
CA VAL A 443 0.03 -27.09 -12.00
C VAL A 443 0.83 -28.29 -11.47
N ASN A 444 1.48 -29.06 -12.35
CA ASN A 444 2.20 -30.29 -11.99
C ASN A 444 3.37 -30.06 -11.00
N ASN A 445 3.62 -31.05 -10.12
CA ASN A 445 4.77 -31.14 -9.21
C ASN A 445 4.94 -29.98 -8.20
N ASN A 446 3.88 -29.27 -7.81
CA ASN A 446 4.06 -28.14 -6.88
C ASN A 446 3.96 -28.55 -5.41
N ASN A 447 4.61 -27.76 -4.57
CA ASN A 447 4.55 -27.88 -3.12
C ASN A 447 3.99 -26.60 -2.48
N LEU A 448 2.80 -26.71 -1.90
CA LEU A 448 2.16 -25.63 -1.17
C LEU A 448 2.18 -25.93 0.33
N THR A 449 2.71 -25.01 1.12
CA THR A 449 2.82 -25.17 2.58
C THR A 449 2.14 -24.03 3.32
N LEU A 450 1.27 -24.36 4.27
CA LEU A 450 0.71 -23.45 5.26
C LEU A 450 1.21 -23.86 6.65
N ASN A 451 1.97 -22.98 7.29
CA ASN A 451 2.43 -23.14 8.66
C ASN A 451 1.63 -22.22 9.58
N ILE A 452 1.02 -22.79 10.62
CA ILE A 452 0.29 -22.06 11.64
C ILE A 452 0.95 -22.38 12.98
N SER A 453 1.61 -21.39 13.56
CA SER A 453 2.36 -21.52 14.81
C SER A 453 1.70 -20.80 15.99
N GLY A 454 0.63 -20.05 15.74
CA GLY A 454 -0.15 -19.34 16.75
C GLY A 454 -1.41 -18.69 16.17
N GLY A 455 -2.29 -18.23 17.05
CA GLY A 455 -3.54 -17.54 16.69
C GLY A 455 -4.79 -18.43 16.62
N ASN A 456 -5.93 -17.80 16.32
CA ASN A 456 -7.23 -18.46 16.15
C ASN A 456 -7.71 -18.27 14.71
N LEU A 457 -7.77 -19.34 13.94
CA LEU A 457 -8.17 -19.33 12.55
C LEU A 457 -9.54 -19.99 12.43
N THR A 458 -10.49 -19.30 11.82
CA THR A 458 -11.80 -19.86 11.50
C THR A 458 -11.96 -19.95 9.98
N PHE A 459 -12.34 -21.12 9.50
CA PHE A 459 -12.68 -21.38 8.11
C PHE A 459 -14.15 -21.75 8.02
N THR A 460 -14.89 -21.16 7.08
CA THR A 460 -16.20 -21.74 6.71
C THR A 460 -16.01 -23.16 6.21
N THR A 461 -14.97 -23.36 5.39
CA THR A 461 -14.62 -24.62 4.77
C THR A 461 -13.11 -24.67 4.56
N LEU A 462 -12.48 -25.82 4.80
CA LEU A 462 -11.05 -25.98 4.58
C LEU A 462 -10.78 -27.10 3.57
N GLY A 463 -10.54 -26.69 2.32
CA GLY A 463 -10.12 -27.57 1.24
C GLY A 463 -8.62 -27.57 0.98
N MET A 464 -8.04 -28.76 0.76
CA MET A 464 -6.63 -28.91 0.35
C MET A 464 -6.48 -29.60 -1.03
N GLY A 465 -6.38 -28.87 -2.15
CA GLY A 465 -6.19 -29.44 -3.50
C GLY A 465 -6.80 -28.62 -4.65
N GLY A 466 -6.36 -28.85 -5.91
CA GLY A 466 -6.59 -27.98 -7.08
C GLY A 466 -7.93 -28.15 -7.83
N SER A 467 -8.35 -27.19 -8.68
CA SER A 467 -9.74 -27.04 -9.15
C SER A 467 -10.06 -27.43 -10.61
N THR A 468 -9.19 -28.11 -11.37
CA THR A 468 -9.49 -28.38 -12.81
C THR A 468 -9.46 -29.85 -13.19
N ALA A 469 -10.55 -30.29 -13.84
CA ALA A 469 -10.67 -31.59 -14.47
C ALA A 469 -9.62 -31.77 -15.58
N GLY A 470 -8.51 -32.41 -15.26
CA GLY A 470 -7.47 -32.82 -16.22
C GLY A 470 -6.06 -32.40 -15.81
N GLY A 471 -5.27 -33.36 -15.32
CA GLY A 471 -3.83 -33.38 -15.62
C GLY A 471 -2.84 -32.69 -14.66
N ALA A 472 -3.03 -32.78 -13.34
CA ALA A 472 -1.93 -32.52 -12.39
C ALA A 472 -1.54 -33.80 -11.61
N SER A 473 -0.31 -34.31 -11.81
CA SER A 473 0.26 -35.44 -11.07
C SER A 473 1.31 -34.98 -10.06
N ASN A 474 1.44 -35.70 -8.94
CA ASN A 474 2.47 -35.54 -7.89
C ASN A 474 2.47 -34.22 -7.10
N ASN A 475 1.36 -33.50 -7.07
CA ASN A 475 1.22 -32.31 -6.23
C ASN A 475 1.25 -32.63 -4.74
N LYS A 476 1.86 -31.76 -3.94
CA LYS A 476 1.94 -31.89 -2.47
C LYS A 476 1.40 -30.65 -1.78
N ASN A 477 0.50 -30.85 -0.83
CA ASN A 477 0.03 -29.79 0.05
C ASN A 477 0.34 -30.16 1.49
N THR A 478 0.88 -29.21 2.26
CA THR A 478 1.23 -29.42 3.65
C THR A 478 0.56 -28.37 4.53
N LEU A 479 -0.17 -28.84 5.54
CA LEU A 479 -0.72 -28.03 6.62
C LEU A 479 0.00 -28.41 7.91
N ASN A 480 0.82 -27.51 8.45
CA ASN A 480 1.51 -27.70 9.72
C ASN A 480 0.87 -26.80 10.78
N LEU A 481 0.35 -27.40 11.85
CA LEU A 481 -0.14 -26.71 13.03
C LEU A 481 0.83 -27.01 14.18
N THR A 482 1.56 -26.00 14.64
CA THR A 482 2.53 -26.10 15.76
C THR A 482 2.12 -25.27 16.97
N GLY A 483 1.03 -24.51 16.86
CA GLY A 483 0.38 -23.76 17.93
C GLY A 483 -0.96 -23.17 17.46
N GLY A 484 -1.76 -22.66 18.39
CA GLY A 484 -3.05 -22.02 18.10
C GLY A 484 -4.21 -22.99 17.84
N THR A 485 -5.33 -22.44 17.35
CA THR A 485 -6.56 -23.17 17.06
C THR A 485 -7.02 -22.92 15.63
N VAL A 486 -7.37 -23.99 14.93
CA VAL A 486 -8.06 -23.99 13.62
C VAL A 486 -9.47 -24.54 13.81
N ASN A 487 -10.48 -23.72 13.55
CA ASN A 487 -11.88 -24.10 13.59
C ASN A 487 -12.47 -24.08 12.17
N VAL A 488 -12.95 -25.21 11.68
CA VAL A 488 -13.61 -25.34 10.38
C VAL A 488 -15.10 -25.52 10.64
N THR A 489 -15.90 -24.46 10.49
CA THR A 489 -17.31 -24.47 10.88
C THR A 489 -18.19 -25.30 9.95
N GLY A 490 -17.73 -25.55 8.72
CA GLY A 490 -18.32 -26.46 7.76
C GLY A 490 -17.46 -27.72 7.59
N THR A 491 -16.96 -27.95 6.38
CA THR A 491 -16.28 -29.20 6.04
C THR A 491 -14.77 -29.01 5.94
N PHE A 492 -14.02 -29.88 6.61
CA PHE A 492 -12.61 -30.11 6.32
C PHE A 492 -12.51 -31.26 5.30
N PHE A 493 -11.97 -30.96 4.12
CA PHE A 493 -11.81 -31.93 3.04
C PHE A 493 -10.40 -31.84 2.42
N PRO A 494 -9.53 -32.82 2.65
CA PRO A 494 -8.30 -32.94 1.88
C PRO A 494 -8.64 -33.42 0.45
N TYR A 495 -8.58 -32.50 -0.51
CA TYR A 495 -9.12 -32.58 -1.86
C TYR A 495 -8.24 -33.35 -2.88
N LYS A 496 -8.85 -33.63 -4.03
CA LYS A 496 -8.42 -34.31 -5.27
C LYS A 496 -7.05 -33.87 -5.86
N TRP A 497 -6.39 -34.81 -6.52
CA TRP A 497 -5.17 -34.65 -7.36
C TRP A 497 -3.88 -34.19 -6.65
N ALA A 498 -3.85 -34.15 -5.32
CA ALA A 498 -2.64 -33.91 -4.55
C ALA A 498 -2.49 -34.93 -3.41
N THR A 499 -1.24 -35.17 -3.01
CA THR A 499 -0.94 -35.77 -1.70
C THR A 499 -0.98 -34.68 -0.65
N ASN A 500 -1.83 -34.86 0.36
CA ASN A 500 -2.03 -33.91 1.43
C ASN A 500 -1.38 -34.42 2.72
N TYR A 501 -0.66 -33.55 3.42
CA TYR A 501 -0.07 -33.80 4.72
C TYR A 501 -0.64 -32.82 5.72
N VAL A 502 -1.20 -33.33 6.82
CA VAL A 502 -1.71 -32.52 7.93
C VAL A 502 -0.97 -32.95 9.19
N ASN A 503 -0.19 -32.04 9.73
CA ASN A 503 0.62 -32.29 10.92
C ASN A 503 0.13 -31.38 12.05
N ILE A 504 -0.28 -31.97 13.17
CA ILE A 504 -0.85 -31.23 14.30
C ILE A 504 0.00 -31.51 15.53
N ALA A 505 0.66 -30.51 16.08
CA ALA A 505 1.51 -30.59 17.27
C ALA A 505 1.25 -29.36 18.15
N ASN A 506 1.04 -29.55 19.45
CA ASN A 506 0.73 -28.45 20.39
C ASN A 506 -0.35 -27.46 19.90
N ALA A 507 -1.29 -27.94 19.09
CA ALA A 507 -2.29 -27.14 18.39
C ALA A 507 -3.62 -27.88 18.34
N THR A 508 -4.70 -27.14 18.12
CA THR A 508 -6.04 -27.73 18.00
C THR A 508 -6.60 -27.49 16.61
N MET A 509 -7.12 -28.54 15.98
CA MET A 509 -7.94 -28.46 14.77
C MET A 509 -9.30 -29.11 15.04
N ILE A 510 -10.37 -28.37 14.82
CA ILE A 510 -11.74 -28.86 14.98
C ILE A 510 -12.48 -28.59 13.67
N ALA A 511 -13.13 -29.60 13.12
CA ALA A 511 -14.02 -29.46 11.97
C ALA A 511 -15.45 -29.83 12.34
N ASN A 512 -16.45 -29.17 11.77
CA ASN A 512 -17.82 -29.64 11.93
C ASN A 512 -18.01 -30.96 11.18
N THR A 513 -17.57 -31.06 9.93
CA THR A 513 -17.56 -32.31 9.16
C THR A 513 -16.15 -32.62 8.69
N TYR A 514 -15.68 -33.84 8.92
CA TYR A 514 -14.52 -34.38 8.23
C TYR A 514 -14.99 -35.26 7.06
N HIS A 515 -14.54 -34.92 5.85
CA HIS A 515 -14.88 -35.68 4.64
C HIS A 515 -13.71 -36.59 4.26
N VAL A 516 -14.00 -37.89 4.16
CA VAL A 516 -13.08 -38.97 3.81
C VAL A 516 -13.46 -39.59 2.47
N GLY A 517 -12.47 -39.68 1.58
CA GLY A 517 -12.57 -40.43 0.32
C GLY A 517 -13.15 -39.63 -0.85
N TRP A 518 -13.00 -40.19 -2.06
CA TRP A 518 -13.48 -39.60 -3.32
C TRP A 518 -13.64 -40.66 -4.42
N VAL A 519 -14.25 -40.31 -5.55
CA VAL A 519 -14.43 -41.23 -6.70
C VAL A 519 -13.12 -41.61 -7.44
N ASP A 520 -12.02 -40.88 -7.23
CA ASP A 520 -10.73 -41.10 -7.91
C ASP A 520 -9.71 -41.82 -7.00
N THR A 521 -8.85 -42.66 -7.58
CA THR A 521 -7.84 -43.46 -6.85
C THR A 521 -6.53 -42.70 -6.50
N GLY A 522 -6.38 -41.45 -6.96
CA GLY A 522 -5.12 -40.69 -6.90
C GLY A 522 -4.85 -39.77 -5.68
N PRO A 523 -5.83 -39.10 -5.04
CA PRO A 523 -5.55 -38.24 -3.90
C PRO A 523 -5.25 -39.09 -2.66
N ILE A 524 -4.25 -38.69 -1.86
CA ILE A 524 -3.91 -39.35 -0.60
C ILE A 524 -3.85 -38.27 0.49
N CYS A 525 -4.38 -38.57 1.68
CA CYS A 525 -4.24 -37.69 2.84
C CYS A 525 -3.59 -38.44 4.00
N TYR A 526 -2.54 -37.84 4.57
CA TYR A 526 -1.89 -38.29 5.79
C TYR A 526 -2.14 -37.27 6.90
N ILE A 527 -2.85 -37.66 7.95
CA ILE A 527 -3.07 -36.84 9.14
C ILE A 527 -2.25 -37.42 10.28
N THR A 528 -1.28 -36.65 10.76
CA THR A 528 -0.43 -37.01 11.90
C THR A 528 -0.74 -36.10 13.07
N ILE A 529 -1.26 -36.69 14.15
CA ILE A 529 -1.59 -35.99 15.38
C ILE A 529 -0.47 -36.26 16.39
N ASN A 530 0.48 -35.34 16.42
CA ASN A 530 1.67 -35.39 17.26
C ASN A 530 1.37 -34.95 18.70
N SER A 531 2.35 -35.10 19.58
CA SER A 531 2.27 -34.69 20.99
C SER A 531 1.70 -33.27 21.16
N GLY A 532 0.75 -33.13 22.10
CA GLY A 532 0.02 -31.90 22.36
C GLY A 532 -0.96 -31.46 21.27
N GLY A 533 -1.01 -32.15 20.13
CA GLY A 533 -1.95 -31.90 19.05
C GLY A 533 -3.33 -32.50 19.32
N LEU A 534 -4.39 -31.81 18.89
CA LEU A 534 -5.76 -32.32 18.89
C LEU A 534 -6.38 -32.19 17.50
N PHE A 535 -6.94 -33.28 16.99
CA PHE A 535 -7.83 -33.25 15.83
C PHE A 535 -9.22 -33.72 16.25
N GLY A 536 -10.23 -32.88 16.03
CA GLY A 536 -11.62 -33.21 16.35
C GLY A 536 -12.56 -32.99 15.19
N PHE A 537 -13.61 -33.81 15.11
CA PHE A 537 -14.70 -33.60 14.16
C PHE A 537 -16.06 -34.06 14.69
N ASN A 538 -17.11 -33.30 14.41
CA ASN A 538 -18.46 -33.58 14.91
C ASN A 538 -19.22 -34.57 14.01
N ASN A 539 -18.97 -34.53 12.71
CA ASN A 539 -19.57 -35.39 11.70
C ASN A 539 -18.49 -36.01 10.81
N LEU A 540 -18.79 -37.19 10.29
CA LEU A 540 -17.94 -37.91 9.34
C LEU A 540 -18.75 -38.20 8.07
N GLN A 541 -18.22 -37.75 6.93
CA GLN A 541 -18.77 -38.05 5.61
C GLN A 541 -17.79 -38.98 4.89
N VAL A 542 -18.28 -40.07 4.30
CA VAL A 542 -17.45 -41.07 3.63
C VAL A 542 -17.95 -41.28 2.20
N GLU A 543 -17.12 -41.02 1.20
CA GLU A 543 -17.44 -41.18 -0.23
C GLU A 543 -16.35 -41.98 -0.97
N GLY A 544 -16.74 -42.76 -1.99
CA GLY A 544 -15.82 -43.41 -2.95
C GLY A 544 -14.66 -44.27 -2.39
N TRP A 545 -13.50 -44.19 -3.06
CA TRP A 545 -12.21 -44.81 -2.71
C TRP A 545 -11.49 -44.04 -1.59
N ARG A 546 -10.93 -44.76 -0.62
CA ARG A 546 -10.67 -44.25 0.74
C ARG A 546 -9.19 -44.11 1.07
N ASN A 547 -8.47 -43.25 0.37
CA ASN A 547 -7.02 -43.06 0.53
C ASN A 547 -6.61 -42.12 1.70
N ASN A 548 -7.25 -42.25 2.86
CA ASN A 548 -6.94 -41.44 4.04
C ASN A 548 -6.25 -42.28 5.11
N TYR A 549 -5.25 -41.69 5.76
CA TYR A 549 -4.41 -42.32 6.78
C TYR A 549 -4.42 -41.44 8.04
N ILE A 550 -4.70 -42.05 9.18
CA ILE A 550 -4.61 -41.42 10.51
C ILE A 550 -3.43 -42.03 11.27
N TYR A 551 -2.54 -41.17 11.76
CA TYR A 551 -1.46 -41.53 12.67
C TYR A 551 -1.60 -40.78 13.99
N LEU A 552 -1.73 -41.52 15.08
CA LEU A 552 -1.60 -40.98 16.44
C LEU A 552 -0.16 -41.09 16.89
N ASN A 553 0.46 -39.97 17.24
CA ASN A 553 1.85 -39.89 17.64
C ASN A 553 2.01 -39.05 18.92
N GLY A 554 1.30 -39.46 19.97
CA GLY A 554 1.23 -38.77 21.26
C GLY A 554 0.14 -37.70 21.35
N GLY A 555 -0.63 -37.47 20.28
CA GLY A 555 -1.74 -36.51 20.24
C GLY A 555 -3.11 -37.12 20.51
N THR A 556 -4.14 -36.28 20.42
CA THR A 556 -5.54 -36.60 20.73
C THR A 556 -6.43 -36.56 19.48
N LEU A 557 -7.15 -37.65 19.22
CA LEU A 557 -8.28 -37.66 18.29
C LEU A 557 -9.57 -37.54 19.09
N ARG A 558 -10.44 -36.61 18.68
CA ARG A 558 -11.79 -36.41 19.24
C ARG A 558 -12.85 -36.62 18.15
N PRO A 559 -13.18 -37.87 17.82
CA PRO A 559 -13.99 -38.18 16.66
C PRO A 559 -15.49 -38.29 17.02
N CYS A 560 -16.33 -38.38 16.00
CA CYS A 560 -17.64 -39.03 16.12
C CYS A 560 -17.52 -40.53 15.78
N ASN A 561 -18.62 -41.19 15.39
CA ASN A 561 -18.58 -42.59 14.97
C ASN A 561 -17.66 -42.79 13.75
N ILE A 562 -16.74 -43.76 13.84
CA ILE A 562 -15.82 -44.16 12.75
C ILE A 562 -16.19 -45.59 12.31
N PRO A 563 -16.92 -45.76 11.19
CA PRO A 563 -17.25 -47.07 10.62
C PRO A 563 -16.03 -47.89 10.22
N ALA A 564 -16.23 -49.20 10.00
CA ALA A 564 -15.19 -50.08 9.49
C ALA A 564 -14.73 -49.59 8.13
N THR A 565 -13.44 -49.78 7.81
CA THR A 565 -12.84 -49.44 6.51
C THR A 565 -12.92 -47.94 6.14
N THR A 566 -13.20 -47.04 7.09
CA THR A 566 -13.19 -45.58 6.86
C THR A 566 -11.84 -45.10 6.34
N PHE A 567 -10.75 -45.60 6.93
CA PHE A 567 -9.38 -45.22 6.58
C PHE A 567 -8.64 -46.42 5.96
N VAL A 568 -7.63 -46.14 5.12
CA VAL A 568 -6.67 -47.19 4.73
C VAL A 568 -5.93 -47.68 5.97
N SER A 569 -5.52 -46.73 6.81
CA SER A 569 -4.79 -47.01 8.04
C SER A 569 -5.25 -46.10 9.16
N PHE A 570 -5.45 -46.71 10.32
CA PHE A 570 -5.48 -46.04 11.61
C PHE A 570 -4.36 -46.65 12.44
N THR A 571 -3.25 -45.94 12.56
CA THR A 571 -2.06 -46.42 13.27
C THR A 571 -1.76 -45.59 14.51
N VAL A 572 -1.42 -46.26 15.61
CA VAL A 572 -0.90 -45.65 16.83
C VAL A 572 0.61 -45.87 16.86
N GLN A 573 1.37 -44.79 16.69
CA GLN A 573 2.82 -44.79 16.66
C GLN A 573 3.41 -44.94 18.07
N SER A 574 4.72 -45.12 18.19
CA SER A 574 5.41 -45.45 19.45
C SER A 574 5.13 -44.47 20.60
N ASN A 575 4.82 -43.21 20.31
CA ASN A 575 4.48 -42.20 21.32
C ASN A 575 3.04 -42.32 21.85
N GLY A 576 2.27 -43.31 21.36
CA GLY A 576 0.89 -43.57 21.77
C GLY A 576 -0.12 -42.63 21.14
N GLY A 577 -1.32 -42.58 21.71
CA GLY A 577 -2.39 -41.70 21.29
C GLY A 577 -3.53 -41.63 22.29
N THR A 578 -4.32 -40.56 22.22
CA THR A 578 -5.52 -40.40 23.04
C THR A 578 -6.77 -40.39 22.16
N ILE A 579 -7.80 -41.11 22.57
CA ILE A 579 -9.16 -41.02 22.04
C ILE A 579 -10.02 -40.32 23.08
N ASP A 580 -10.53 -39.15 22.73
CA ASP A 580 -11.43 -38.37 23.57
C ASP A 580 -12.86 -38.47 23.02
N ASN A 581 -13.77 -39.07 23.80
CA ASN A 581 -15.18 -39.14 23.42
C ASN A 581 -15.96 -37.87 23.75
N ASN A 582 -15.36 -36.92 24.47
CA ASN A 582 -15.94 -35.63 24.82
C ASN A 582 -17.33 -35.74 25.46
N GLY A 583 -17.56 -36.79 26.25
CA GLY A 583 -18.84 -37.07 26.91
C GLY A 583 -19.89 -37.73 26.01
N SER A 584 -19.60 -37.97 24.73
CA SER A 584 -20.51 -38.59 23.77
C SER A 584 -20.32 -40.10 23.69
N ASN A 585 -21.36 -40.81 23.26
CA ASN A 585 -21.22 -42.23 22.90
C ASN A 585 -20.72 -42.33 21.45
N ILE A 586 -19.55 -42.95 21.27
CA ILE A 586 -18.90 -43.11 19.96
C ILE A 586 -18.54 -44.57 19.70
N SER A 587 -18.47 -44.96 18.44
CA SER A 587 -17.99 -46.27 18.00
C SER A 587 -16.80 -46.15 17.06
N ILE A 588 -15.81 -47.02 17.22
CA ILE A 588 -14.66 -47.15 16.31
C ILE A 588 -14.62 -48.59 15.81
N ALA A 589 -15.03 -48.76 14.55
CA ALA A 589 -15.06 -50.04 13.86
C ALA A 589 -13.87 -50.24 12.91
N GLN A 590 -13.09 -49.18 12.66
CA GLN A 590 -11.82 -49.27 11.95
C GLN A 590 -10.82 -50.17 12.70
N VAL A 591 -10.07 -50.99 11.98
CA VAL A 591 -8.94 -51.73 12.55
C VAL A 591 -7.81 -50.76 12.88
N VAL A 592 -7.39 -50.78 14.14
CA VAL A 592 -6.30 -49.99 14.69
C VAL A 592 -5.04 -50.86 14.83
N THR A 593 -3.91 -50.36 14.32
CA THR A 593 -2.62 -51.06 14.33
C THR A 593 -1.53 -50.19 14.95
N GLY A 594 -0.30 -50.71 15.07
CA GLY A 594 0.89 -49.96 15.49
C GLY A 594 1.45 -50.37 16.85
N SER A 595 2.60 -49.81 17.21
CA SER A 595 3.33 -50.19 18.44
C SER A 595 2.93 -49.37 19.67
N GLY A 596 2.21 -48.27 19.49
CA GLY A 596 1.81 -47.38 20.58
C GLY A 596 0.64 -47.86 21.41
N GLY A 597 0.50 -47.28 22.60
CA GLY A 597 -0.65 -47.48 23.47
C GLY A 597 -1.75 -46.44 23.24
N LEU A 598 -3.00 -46.83 23.49
CA LEU A 598 -4.16 -45.92 23.44
C LEU A 598 -4.62 -45.53 24.83
N THR A 599 -4.91 -44.25 25.03
CA THR A 599 -5.61 -43.75 26.21
C THR A 599 -7.00 -43.29 25.84
N PHE A 600 -8.02 -43.78 26.53
CA PHE A 600 -9.41 -43.35 26.37
C PHE A 600 -9.80 -42.37 27.47
N VAL A 601 -10.39 -41.24 27.09
CA VAL A 601 -10.83 -40.16 28.00
C VAL A 601 -12.23 -39.68 27.62
N GLY A 602 -12.79 -38.82 28.48
CA GLY A 602 -14.16 -38.31 28.39
C GLY A 602 -15.16 -39.22 29.11
N SER A 603 -16.31 -38.67 29.50
CA SER A 603 -17.30 -39.38 30.34
C SER A 603 -18.25 -40.30 29.57
N GLY A 604 -18.21 -40.28 28.24
CA GLY A 604 -19.10 -41.06 27.39
C GLY A 604 -18.70 -42.53 27.27
N THR A 605 -19.36 -43.25 26.38
CA THR A 605 -19.03 -44.64 26.04
C THR A 605 -18.30 -44.71 24.69
N THR A 606 -17.13 -45.34 24.66
CA THR A 606 -16.45 -45.69 23.41
C THR A 606 -16.60 -47.17 23.15
N THR A 607 -17.23 -47.57 22.04
CA THR A 607 -17.36 -48.97 21.62
C THR A 607 -16.32 -49.29 20.55
N ILE A 608 -15.48 -50.29 20.78
CA ILE A 608 -14.45 -50.74 19.83
C ILE A 608 -14.86 -52.08 19.22
N SER A 609 -15.06 -52.12 17.90
CA SER A 609 -15.56 -53.32 17.19
C SER A 609 -14.59 -53.90 16.15
N GLY A 610 -13.51 -53.18 15.82
CA GLY A 610 -12.43 -53.73 14.99
C GLY A 610 -11.67 -54.87 15.68
N SER A 611 -11.16 -55.84 14.91
CA SER A 611 -10.15 -56.78 15.39
C SER A 611 -8.80 -56.08 15.37
N ASN A 612 -8.45 -55.43 16.48
CA ASN A 612 -7.31 -54.54 16.55
C ASN A 612 -6.00 -55.28 16.79
N ALA A 613 -4.89 -54.71 16.31
CA ALA A 613 -3.57 -55.35 16.33
C ALA A 613 -2.47 -54.44 16.90
N TYR A 614 -2.82 -53.33 17.57
CA TYR A 614 -1.83 -52.50 18.25
C TYR A 614 -1.27 -53.18 19.51
N SER A 615 0.01 -52.96 19.82
CA SER A 615 0.72 -53.71 20.87
C SER A 615 1.04 -52.91 22.14
N GLY A 616 0.95 -51.58 22.13
CA GLY A 616 1.38 -50.75 23.27
C GLY A 616 0.41 -50.70 24.47
N GLY A 617 -0.72 -51.42 24.42
CA GLY A 617 -1.70 -51.50 25.50
C GLY A 617 -2.80 -50.43 25.46
N THR A 618 -3.75 -50.54 26.39
CA THR A 618 -4.94 -49.69 26.49
C THR A 618 -5.06 -49.12 27.88
N THR A 619 -5.22 -47.82 28.03
CA THR A 619 -5.52 -47.17 29.31
C THR A 619 -6.88 -46.50 29.24
N ILE A 620 -7.79 -46.83 30.15
CA ILE A 620 -9.09 -46.17 30.28
C ILE A 620 -8.97 -45.19 31.44
N SER A 621 -8.93 -43.91 31.13
CA SER A 621 -8.78 -42.83 32.13
C SER A 621 -10.11 -42.15 32.47
N GLY A 622 -11.17 -42.39 31.71
CA GLY A 622 -12.53 -41.91 32.00
C GLY A 622 -13.58 -42.60 31.14
N GLY A 623 -14.84 -42.51 31.54
CA GLY A 623 -15.99 -43.03 30.78
C GLY A 623 -16.04 -44.56 30.75
N THR A 624 -16.73 -45.11 29.74
CA THR A 624 -16.86 -46.55 29.52
C THR A 624 -16.21 -46.97 28.21
N LEU A 625 -15.26 -47.89 28.23
CA LEU A 625 -14.74 -48.53 27.03
C LEU A 625 -15.41 -49.90 26.85
N THR A 626 -16.17 -50.09 25.78
CA THR A 626 -16.95 -51.29 25.51
C THR A 626 -16.35 -52.12 24.37
N ALA A 627 -16.20 -53.43 24.58
CA ALA A 627 -15.81 -54.36 23.52
C ALA A 627 -17.00 -54.78 22.66
N SER A 628 -16.74 -54.95 21.36
CA SER A 628 -17.66 -55.61 20.42
C SER A 628 -16.92 -56.64 19.55
N ASN A 629 -15.71 -57.04 19.98
CA ASN A 629 -14.85 -58.01 19.32
C ASN A 629 -13.93 -58.65 20.36
N VAL A 630 -13.59 -59.93 20.20
CA VAL A 630 -12.62 -60.64 21.08
C VAL A 630 -11.22 -60.00 21.08
N ASN A 631 -10.84 -59.35 19.98
CA ASN A 631 -9.56 -58.65 19.81
C ASN A 631 -9.74 -57.12 19.84
N ALA A 632 -10.76 -56.60 20.53
CA ALA A 632 -11.08 -55.17 20.54
C ALA A 632 -9.92 -54.30 21.08
N PHE A 633 -9.08 -54.81 21.98
CA PHE A 633 -8.11 -53.99 22.72
C PHE A 633 -6.64 -54.25 22.37
N GLY A 634 -6.36 -54.78 21.17
CA GLY A 634 -5.01 -55.09 20.73
C GLY A 634 -4.39 -56.23 21.55
N THR A 635 -3.07 -56.29 21.65
CA THR A 635 -2.36 -57.38 22.35
C THR A 635 -1.74 -56.96 23.69
N GLY A 636 -1.69 -55.66 23.99
CA GLY A 636 -1.07 -55.15 25.21
C GLY A 636 -1.95 -55.20 26.47
N VAL A 637 -1.42 -54.74 27.60
CA VAL A 637 -2.15 -54.68 28.88
C VAL A 637 -3.29 -53.65 28.83
N ILE A 638 -4.42 -53.93 29.48
CA ILE A 638 -5.50 -52.97 29.71
C ILE A 638 -5.39 -52.43 31.14
N ILE A 639 -5.34 -51.11 31.31
CA ILE A 639 -5.34 -50.43 32.61
C ILE A 639 -6.66 -49.68 32.76
N VAL A 640 -7.42 -49.96 33.82
CA VAL A 640 -8.68 -49.27 34.13
C VAL A 640 -8.45 -48.37 35.34
N LYS A 641 -8.50 -47.04 35.16
CA LYS A 641 -8.31 -46.09 36.27
C LYS A 641 -9.60 -45.88 37.06
N ALA A 642 -9.45 -45.32 38.26
CA ALA A 642 -10.58 -44.92 39.11
C ALA A 642 -11.60 -44.04 38.36
N GLY A 643 -12.88 -44.39 38.48
CA GLY A 643 -13.98 -43.72 37.80
C GLY A 643 -14.19 -44.10 36.33
N ALA A 644 -13.32 -44.93 35.75
CA ALA A 644 -13.51 -45.48 34.41
C ALA A 644 -14.10 -46.91 34.45
N THR A 645 -14.75 -47.32 33.37
CA THR A 645 -15.33 -48.66 33.22
C THR A 645 -14.79 -49.35 31.98
N LEU A 646 -14.32 -50.60 32.15
CA LEU A 646 -14.16 -51.55 31.05
C LEU A 646 -15.43 -52.40 30.97
N ASN A 647 -16.14 -52.35 29.86
CA ASN A 647 -17.26 -53.25 29.59
C ASN A 647 -16.85 -54.28 28.53
N LYS A 648 -16.61 -55.53 28.96
CA LYS A 648 -16.24 -56.60 28.04
C LYS A 648 -17.42 -57.08 27.19
N ASN A 649 -18.65 -56.75 27.58
CA ASN A 649 -19.86 -57.05 26.80
C ASN A 649 -19.97 -58.55 26.49
N GLY A 650 -19.61 -59.40 27.46
CA GLY A 650 -19.61 -60.86 27.33
C GLY A 650 -18.50 -61.46 26.45
N PHE A 651 -17.56 -60.65 25.91
CA PHE A 651 -16.43 -61.16 25.13
C PHE A 651 -15.29 -61.65 26.02
N ALA A 652 -14.72 -62.81 25.67
CA ALA A 652 -13.50 -63.33 26.29
C ALA A 652 -12.26 -62.60 25.76
N ILE A 653 -11.97 -61.42 26.33
CA ILE A 653 -10.79 -60.62 26.01
C ILE A 653 -9.53 -61.28 26.59
N SER A 654 -8.51 -61.52 25.76
CA SER A 654 -7.26 -62.21 26.13
C SER A 654 -6.22 -61.33 26.82
N ASN A 655 -6.39 -60.01 26.76
CA ASN A 655 -5.48 -59.04 27.38
C ASN A 655 -5.40 -59.22 28.91
N THR A 656 -4.22 -59.00 29.48
CA THR A 656 -4.09 -58.80 30.93
C THR A 656 -4.78 -57.50 31.34
N VAL A 657 -5.65 -57.55 32.35
CA VAL A 657 -6.36 -56.37 32.86
C VAL A 657 -5.83 -55.99 34.24
N ILE A 658 -5.36 -54.75 34.38
CA ILE A 658 -4.97 -54.12 35.64
C ILE A 658 -6.08 -53.15 36.06
N ASN A 659 -6.77 -53.46 37.15
CA ASN A 659 -7.80 -52.58 37.70
C ASN A 659 -7.23 -51.64 38.79
N ASN A 660 -7.04 -50.37 38.45
CA ASN A 660 -6.56 -49.33 39.35
C ASN A 660 -7.73 -48.50 39.91
N GLY A 661 -8.72 -49.19 40.50
CA GLY A 661 -9.89 -48.59 41.15
C GLY A 661 -11.07 -48.28 40.24
N GLY A 662 -11.06 -48.77 38.99
CA GLY A 662 -12.19 -48.68 38.06
C GLY A 662 -13.18 -49.85 38.19
N THR A 663 -14.14 -49.86 37.28
CA THR A 663 -15.18 -50.91 37.18
C THR A 663 -14.89 -51.82 35.99
N ILE A 664 -15.03 -53.14 36.18
CA ILE A 664 -14.92 -54.10 35.09
C ILE A 664 -16.24 -54.88 35.01
N ASN A 665 -16.95 -54.67 33.91
CA ASN A 665 -18.15 -55.44 33.59
C ASN A 665 -17.77 -56.63 32.70
N PRO A 666 -18.35 -57.81 32.98
CA PRO A 666 -17.97 -59.07 32.35
C PRO A 666 -18.29 -59.16 30.86
#